data_AF-A0A951QFR5-F1
#
_entry.id   AF-A0A951QFR5-F1
#
_cell.length_a   1.000
_cell.length_b   1.000
_cell.length_c   1.000
_cell.angle_alpha   90.00
_cell.angle_beta   90.00
_cell.angle_gamma   90.00
#
_symmetry.space_group_name_H-M   'P 1'
#
loop_
_entity.id
_entity.type
_entity.pdbx_description
1 polymer ?
#
loop_
_entity_poly.entity_id
_entity_poly.type
_entity_poly.pdbx_seq_one_letter_code
_entity_poly.pdbx_strand_id
1 'polypeptide(L)'
;MKNILFLAEPFGFGPISSSVTIARQIKAIQPQRRLLFAGCGTSYQLAASSDVFDEVAHIEEMTEQAIVAVGGGLNKNGCIVVANTYPSGVDIAKRANLPCVFVDTLFWMWNRLPISLDDVERYYIEDFHCIGASAHRFGSSTKFKMVAPLVDTNVLPKAVPHPFLLVSLGGIDSNLYDFPVFYERLIAYISAEKKLERYHILICGGGKKFMQREFARFEHSRLTIDSLPPREHIAYLKSADMVLASAGLHGFYENYFLRKNVMFLPPQSYSQYLQLKAVLREYPGVIGANFEELGVAHVLRENMPDVERINEVKRTNRQLVEDQTMGKFIALFEEFCSGQSYTLWTDGNLRPTEDQCGPATLAQDLLLNVDQQMVPPQLPNCCPPVSTDGMSLRDIRDRMAKLEQSAPVREQLLSLVEDWRSQPRSVEPLSTVRLLLDSIRALPRGDERLIRMNTFVRTLGEPETFATFLDMIRDSSRRDGTVEQALSEISHRSSKHAVYGWCGQTRLVLSGAERTEGTVTPRPGVERFLGKTPTSAWALSMHIWQPNVRAKGFLCGRSPHPSSIVEPPHSHPFDFASVVVIGTMHQSIYAQRDSVHRLLNDPMADRADRYSGVKLVHVHGVWPPHFGREEVEVQTIEDRLKLTAGDSYYMSANTIHDVQFDEHIAQNNPAITLFLRSESFVEPHVYMASSMADFHASNPDLKHQGRALTEVAWDQKLRMVADYVRGINKGLNLGHIVKYDNDYAFFHR
;
A
#
# COMPACT_ATOMS: atom_id res chain seq x y z
N MET A 1 -13.11 -5.55 -19.69
CA MET A 1 -13.69 -5.48 -18.33
C MET A 1 -13.37 -6.79 -17.64
N LYS A 2 -12.58 -6.80 -16.56
CA LYS A 2 -12.22 -8.05 -15.85
C LYS A 2 -13.43 -8.60 -15.08
N ASN A 3 -13.58 -9.91 -15.03
CA ASN A 3 -14.50 -10.61 -14.14
C ASN A 3 -14.02 -10.51 -12.69
N ILE A 4 -14.94 -10.67 -11.74
CA ILE A 4 -14.61 -10.69 -10.30
C ILE A 4 -15.09 -12.01 -9.72
N LEU A 5 -14.16 -12.82 -9.21
CA LEU A 5 -14.44 -14.10 -8.59
C LEU A 5 -14.34 -13.98 -7.07
N PHE A 6 -15.45 -14.22 -6.38
CA PHE A 6 -15.52 -14.24 -4.93
C PHE A 6 -15.28 -15.64 -4.39
N LEU A 7 -14.45 -15.70 -3.34
CA LEU A 7 -14.22 -16.87 -2.51
C LEU A 7 -14.51 -16.48 -1.06
N ALA A 8 -15.26 -17.30 -0.34
CA ALA A 8 -15.58 -17.05 1.06
C ALA A 8 -15.46 -18.34 1.87
N GLU A 9 -14.79 -18.25 3.02
CA GLU A 9 -14.62 -19.37 3.94
C GLU A 9 -16.01 -19.83 4.47
N PRO A 10 -16.36 -21.12 4.42
CA PRO A 10 -17.64 -21.66 4.92
C PRO A 10 -17.72 -21.72 6.47
N PHE A 11 -17.25 -20.66 7.15
CA PHE A 11 -17.38 -20.49 8.60
C PHE A 11 -18.71 -19.80 8.94
N GLY A 12 -19.81 -20.48 8.64
CA GLY A 12 -21.17 -19.94 8.77
C GLY A 12 -21.47 -18.92 7.66
N PHE A 13 -22.30 -17.92 7.96
CA PHE A 13 -22.77 -16.95 6.96
C PHE A 13 -21.98 -15.63 6.90
N GLY A 14 -21.08 -15.33 7.85
CA GLY A 14 -20.43 -14.02 7.92
C GLY A 14 -19.56 -13.65 6.70
N PRO A 15 -18.58 -14.48 6.30
CA PRO A 15 -17.75 -14.19 5.13
C PRO A 15 -18.55 -14.09 3.83
N ILE A 16 -19.60 -14.91 3.67
CA ILE A 16 -20.42 -14.86 2.46
C ILE A 16 -21.41 -13.69 2.47
N SER A 17 -22.03 -13.33 3.60
CA SER A 17 -22.98 -12.21 3.67
C SER A 17 -22.31 -10.89 3.30
N SER A 18 -21.11 -10.64 3.82
CA SER A 18 -20.30 -9.49 3.43
C SER A 18 -19.88 -9.52 1.96
N SER A 19 -19.56 -10.69 1.41
CA SER A 19 -19.28 -10.85 -0.04
C SER A 19 -20.50 -10.51 -0.91
N VAL A 20 -21.70 -10.94 -0.52
CA VAL A 20 -22.97 -10.58 -1.18
C VAL A 20 -23.22 -9.08 -1.11
N THR A 21 -22.97 -8.45 0.04
CA THR A 21 -23.08 -6.99 0.19
C THR A 21 -22.15 -6.26 -0.77
N ILE A 22 -20.87 -6.64 -0.84
CA ILE A 22 -19.89 -6.05 -1.77
C ILE A 22 -20.34 -6.26 -3.22
N ALA A 23 -20.71 -7.48 -3.60
CA ALA A 23 -21.17 -7.82 -4.94
C ALA A 23 -22.37 -6.98 -5.38
N ARG A 24 -23.32 -6.72 -4.47
CA ARG A 24 -24.51 -5.91 -4.77
C ARG A 24 -24.16 -4.46 -5.03
N GLN A 25 -23.22 -3.89 -4.26
CA GLN A 25 -22.72 -2.54 -4.52
C GLN A 25 -21.99 -2.46 -5.86
N ILE A 26 -21.20 -3.47 -6.21
CA ILE A 26 -20.57 -3.55 -7.53
C ILE A 26 -21.62 -3.60 -8.64
N LYS A 27 -22.67 -4.43 -8.53
CA LYS A 27 -23.77 -4.47 -9.51
C LYS A 27 -24.52 -3.14 -9.60
N ALA A 28 -24.70 -2.43 -8.49
CA ALA A 28 -25.33 -1.11 -8.50
C ALA A 28 -24.51 -0.06 -9.28
N ILE A 29 -23.18 -0.12 -9.17
CA ILE A 29 -22.26 0.81 -9.86
C ILE A 29 -22.02 0.38 -11.32
N GLN A 30 -21.83 -0.92 -11.55
CA GLN A 30 -21.54 -1.52 -12.85
C GLN A 30 -22.41 -2.77 -13.10
N PRO A 31 -23.68 -2.59 -13.54
CA PRO A 31 -24.62 -3.70 -13.73
C PRO A 31 -24.13 -4.80 -14.69
N GLN A 32 -23.30 -4.42 -15.67
CA GLN A 32 -22.76 -5.31 -16.71
C GLN A 32 -21.51 -6.08 -16.25
N ARG A 33 -20.95 -5.78 -15.07
CA ARG A 33 -19.77 -6.48 -14.55
C ARG A 33 -20.17 -7.91 -14.19
N ARG A 34 -19.43 -8.89 -14.72
CA ARG A 34 -19.65 -10.30 -14.40
C ARG A 34 -19.04 -10.64 -13.03
N LEU A 35 -19.88 -11.12 -12.12
CA LEU A 35 -19.55 -11.54 -10.75
C LEU A 35 -19.76 -13.04 -10.62
N LEU A 36 -18.73 -13.72 -10.15
CA LEU A 36 -18.68 -15.18 -10.01
C LEU A 36 -18.50 -15.51 -8.53
N PHE A 37 -19.04 -16.63 -8.09
CA PHE A 37 -18.77 -17.19 -6.77
C PHE A 37 -18.33 -18.65 -6.87
N ALA A 38 -17.35 -19.03 -6.05
CA ALA A 38 -16.94 -20.42 -5.87
C ALA A 38 -16.79 -20.75 -4.38
N GLY A 39 -17.42 -21.84 -3.94
CA GLY A 39 -17.34 -22.29 -2.54
C GLY A 39 -18.17 -23.54 -2.26
N CYS A 40 -18.26 -23.91 -0.98
CA CYS A 40 -19.03 -25.06 -0.50
C CYS A 40 -19.82 -24.72 0.77
N GLY A 41 -20.59 -25.68 1.29
CA GLY A 41 -21.30 -25.54 2.56
C GLY A 41 -22.18 -24.29 2.64
N THR A 42 -22.09 -23.57 3.76
CA THR A 42 -22.89 -22.37 4.04
C THR A 42 -22.60 -21.22 3.07
N SER A 43 -21.35 -21.09 2.60
CA SER A 43 -20.98 -20.02 1.67
C SER A 43 -21.60 -20.24 0.29
N TYR A 44 -21.59 -21.48 -0.23
CA TYR A 44 -22.31 -21.82 -1.46
C TYR A 44 -23.83 -21.60 -1.33
N GLN A 45 -24.45 -22.08 -0.26
CA GLN A 45 -25.90 -22.00 -0.09
C GLN A 45 -26.40 -20.55 -0.04
N LEU A 46 -25.70 -19.67 0.67
CA LEU A 46 -26.09 -18.27 0.74
C LEU A 46 -25.81 -17.55 -0.59
N ALA A 47 -24.68 -17.83 -1.25
CA ALA A 47 -24.38 -17.28 -2.57
C ALA A 47 -25.47 -17.65 -3.59
N ALA A 48 -25.87 -18.93 -3.65
CA ALA A 48 -26.86 -19.44 -4.59
C ALA A 48 -28.25 -18.84 -4.39
N SER A 49 -28.61 -18.44 -3.16
CA SER A 49 -29.90 -17.80 -2.85
C SER A 49 -29.89 -16.27 -2.95
N SER A 50 -28.72 -15.66 -3.22
CA SER A 50 -28.53 -14.21 -3.08
C SER A 50 -28.86 -13.35 -4.30
N ASP A 51 -29.17 -13.95 -5.45
CA ASP A 51 -29.48 -13.33 -6.76
C ASP A 51 -28.42 -12.38 -7.38
N VAL A 52 -27.28 -12.15 -6.71
CA VAL A 52 -26.31 -11.12 -7.11
C VAL A 52 -25.18 -11.60 -8.03
N PHE A 53 -24.87 -12.90 -7.98
CA PHE A 53 -23.81 -13.51 -8.78
C PHE A 53 -24.37 -14.04 -10.10
N ASP A 54 -23.64 -13.81 -11.20
CA ASP A 54 -24.01 -14.32 -12.51
C ASP A 54 -23.76 -15.85 -12.61
N GLU A 55 -22.84 -16.37 -11.79
CA GLU A 55 -22.52 -17.80 -11.71
C GLU A 55 -22.09 -18.17 -10.29
N VAL A 56 -22.59 -19.31 -9.80
CA VAL A 56 -22.28 -19.84 -8.46
C VAL A 56 -21.87 -21.30 -8.61
N ALA A 57 -20.59 -21.59 -8.37
CA ALA A 57 -20.02 -22.92 -8.48
C ALA A 57 -19.89 -23.60 -7.10
N HIS A 58 -20.41 -24.83 -7.00
CA HIS A 58 -20.21 -25.68 -5.84
C HIS A 58 -18.88 -26.43 -5.95
N ILE A 59 -17.94 -26.17 -5.05
CA ILE A 59 -16.59 -26.74 -5.08
C ILE A 59 -16.24 -27.27 -3.68
N GLU A 60 -16.31 -28.60 -3.52
CA GLU A 60 -15.96 -29.26 -2.25
C GLU A 60 -14.48 -29.10 -1.90
N GLU A 61 -13.59 -29.26 -2.89
CA GLU A 61 -12.15 -29.10 -2.73
C GLU A 61 -11.65 -27.95 -3.62
N MET A 62 -11.29 -26.83 -2.97
CA MET A 62 -10.81 -25.64 -3.67
C MET A 62 -9.38 -25.86 -4.17
N THR A 63 -9.24 -26.08 -5.49
CA THR A 63 -7.95 -26.26 -6.16
C THR A 63 -7.68 -25.12 -7.15
N GLU A 64 -6.43 -24.99 -7.59
CA GLU A 64 -6.04 -24.03 -8.63
C GLU A 64 -6.85 -24.25 -9.91
N GLN A 65 -6.97 -25.51 -10.34
CA GLN A 65 -7.71 -25.88 -11.55
C GLN A 65 -9.19 -25.54 -11.43
N ALA A 66 -9.79 -25.73 -10.25
CA ALA A 66 -11.19 -25.41 -10.01
C ALA A 66 -11.45 -23.90 -10.12
N ILE A 67 -10.59 -23.07 -9.53
CA ILE A 67 -10.70 -21.60 -9.61
C ILE A 67 -10.51 -21.11 -11.05
N VAL A 68 -9.52 -21.64 -11.78
CA VAL A 68 -9.28 -21.28 -13.18
C VAL A 68 -10.48 -21.69 -14.06
N ALA A 69 -11.08 -22.85 -13.81
CA ALA A 69 -12.25 -23.32 -14.54
C ALA A 69 -13.46 -22.39 -14.34
N VAL A 70 -13.79 -22.04 -13.08
CA VAL A 70 -14.90 -21.11 -12.78
C VAL A 70 -14.60 -19.70 -13.30
N GLY A 71 -13.35 -19.27 -13.24
CA GLY A 71 -12.90 -18.03 -13.84
C GLY A 71 -13.05 -17.99 -15.36
N GLY A 72 -13.48 -19.06 -16.03
CA GLY A 72 -13.69 -19.12 -17.47
C GLY A 72 -12.41 -19.35 -18.27
N GLY A 73 -11.40 -20.00 -17.67
CA GLY A 73 -10.09 -20.20 -18.29
C GLY A 73 -9.30 -18.90 -18.49
N LEU A 74 -9.68 -17.84 -17.78
CA LEU A 74 -9.10 -16.50 -17.97
C LEU A 74 -7.67 -16.43 -17.43
N ASN A 75 -6.80 -15.79 -18.21
CA ASN A 75 -5.46 -15.39 -17.78
C ASN A 75 -5.54 -14.17 -16.83
N LYS A 76 -4.37 -13.72 -16.33
CA LYS A 76 -4.16 -12.50 -15.49
C LYS A 76 -4.97 -11.25 -15.88
N ASN A 77 -5.34 -11.14 -17.15
CA ASN A 77 -6.00 -9.96 -17.70
C ASN A 77 -7.53 -10.07 -17.68
N GLY A 78 -8.09 -11.24 -17.38
CA GLY A 78 -9.53 -11.49 -17.43
C GLY A 78 -10.25 -11.57 -16.09
N CYS A 79 -9.55 -11.81 -14.96
CA CYS A 79 -10.21 -12.04 -13.66
C CYS A 79 -9.40 -11.46 -12.49
N ILE A 80 -10.10 -10.97 -11.46
CA ILE A 80 -9.55 -10.71 -10.12
C ILE A 80 -10.25 -11.61 -9.10
N VAL A 81 -9.53 -12.04 -8.07
CA VAL A 81 -10.06 -12.81 -6.95
C VAL A 81 -10.34 -11.89 -5.76
N VAL A 82 -11.51 -12.03 -5.14
CA VAL A 82 -11.87 -11.45 -3.86
C VAL A 82 -11.95 -12.58 -2.85
N ALA A 83 -10.89 -12.76 -2.05
CA ALA A 83 -10.86 -13.74 -0.98
C ALA A 83 -11.36 -13.09 0.32
N ASN A 84 -12.54 -13.49 0.80
CA ASN A 84 -13.16 -12.94 1.99
C ASN A 84 -13.00 -13.89 3.18
N THR A 85 -12.17 -13.46 4.14
CA THR A 85 -11.78 -14.20 5.35
C THR A 85 -11.36 -15.62 5.01
N TYR A 86 -10.75 -15.80 3.83
CA TYR A 86 -10.35 -17.10 3.30
C TYR A 86 -8.87 -17.12 2.91
N PRO A 87 -7.95 -17.30 3.86
CA PRO A 87 -6.50 -17.24 3.62
C PRO A 87 -6.03 -18.21 2.53
N SER A 88 -6.56 -19.44 2.55
CA SER A 88 -6.28 -20.45 1.51
C SER A 88 -6.68 -19.97 0.11
N GLY A 89 -7.72 -19.13 0.00
CA GLY A 89 -8.12 -18.52 -1.27
C GLY A 89 -7.06 -17.60 -1.88
N VAL A 90 -6.28 -16.90 -1.05
CA VAL A 90 -5.15 -16.07 -1.50
C VAL A 90 -4.03 -16.95 -2.04
N ASP A 91 -3.69 -18.03 -1.32
CA ASP A 91 -2.67 -18.98 -1.77
C ASP A 91 -3.04 -19.63 -3.11
N ILE A 92 -4.31 -19.98 -3.29
CA ILE A 92 -4.80 -20.57 -4.54
C ILE A 92 -4.77 -19.52 -5.67
N ALA A 93 -5.21 -18.29 -5.42
CA ALA A 93 -5.14 -17.20 -6.41
C ALA A 93 -3.70 -16.93 -6.85
N LYS A 94 -2.75 -16.90 -5.91
CA LYS A 94 -1.32 -16.73 -6.18
C LYS A 94 -0.77 -17.85 -7.07
N ARG A 95 -1.08 -19.12 -6.76
CA ARG A 95 -0.65 -20.27 -7.59
C ARG A 95 -1.27 -20.21 -8.99
N ALA A 96 -2.55 -19.85 -9.08
CA ALA A 96 -3.25 -19.59 -10.34
C ALA A 96 -2.75 -18.33 -11.07
N ASN A 97 -1.80 -17.60 -10.48
CA ASN A 97 -1.23 -16.38 -11.02
C ASN A 97 -2.31 -15.30 -11.26
N LEU A 98 -3.33 -15.22 -10.42
CA LEU A 98 -4.43 -14.25 -10.51
C LEU A 98 -4.24 -13.11 -9.49
N PRO A 99 -4.56 -11.86 -9.86
CA PRO A 99 -4.57 -10.77 -8.89
C PRO A 99 -5.63 -11.05 -7.82
N CYS A 100 -5.29 -10.76 -6.57
CA CYS A 100 -6.15 -11.06 -5.43
C CYS A 100 -6.29 -9.84 -4.52
N VAL A 101 -7.51 -9.55 -4.09
CA VAL A 101 -7.77 -8.69 -2.93
C VAL A 101 -8.26 -9.55 -1.79
N PHE A 102 -7.87 -9.20 -0.57
CA PHE A 102 -8.32 -9.87 0.64
C PHE A 102 -9.25 -8.96 1.42
N VAL A 103 -10.39 -9.49 1.84
CA VAL A 103 -11.35 -8.81 2.72
C VAL A 103 -11.36 -9.57 4.04
N ASP A 104 -11.02 -8.91 5.14
CA ASP A 104 -10.89 -9.55 6.44
C ASP A 104 -11.92 -9.00 7.41
N THR A 105 -12.90 -9.83 7.72
CA THR A 105 -13.98 -9.53 8.68
C THR A 105 -13.61 -9.93 10.11
N LEU A 106 -12.44 -10.55 10.32
CA LEU A 106 -11.97 -11.05 11.61
C LEU A 106 -10.61 -10.47 12.02
N PHE A 107 -10.18 -9.38 11.38
CA PHE A 107 -8.84 -8.81 11.56
C PHE A 107 -8.46 -8.56 13.03
N TRP A 108 -9.41 -8.08 13.83
CA TRP A 108 -9.24 -7.79 15.25
C TRP A 108 -8.87 -9.01 16.10
N MET A 109 -9.23 -10.21 15.66
CA MET A 109 -9.02 -11.47 16.37
C MET A 109 -7.64 -12.08 16.09
N TRP A 110 -7.01 -11.72 14.97
CA TRP A 110 -5.75 -12.34 14.59
C TRP A 110 -4.60 -11.88 15.48
N ASN A 111 -3.72 -12.82 15.83
CA ASN A 111 -2.46 -12.55 16.52
C ASN A 111 -1.28 -12.32 15.54
N ARG A 112 -1.44 -12.78 14.30
CA ARG A 112 -0.52 -12.60 13.16
C ARG A 112 -1.36 -12.42 11.91
N LEU A 113 -0.82 -11.73 10.90
CA LEU A 113 -1.53 -11.65 9.62
C LEU A 113 -1.78 -13.06 9.06
N PRO A 114 -3.02 -13.37 8.64
CA PRO A 114 -3.36 -14.70 8.16
C PRO A 114 -2.80 -14.97 6.76
N ILE A 115 -2.32 -13.93 6.07
CA ILE A 115 -1.73 -13.99 4.72
C ILE A 115 -0.50 -13.08 4.63
N SER A 116 0.34 -13.30 3.62
CA SER A 116 1.37 -12.33 3.23
C SER A 116 0.75 -11.13 2.51
N LEU A 117 1.16 -9.92 2.88
CA LEU A 117 0.72 -8.71 2.18
C LEU A 117 1.24 -8.63 0.75
N ASP A 118 2.33 -9.34 0.43
CA ASP A 118 2.88 -9.37 -0.93
C ASP A 118 2.02 -10.19 -1.89
N ASP A 119 1.14 -11.04 -1.35
CA ASP A 119 0.31 -11.97 -2.13
C ASP A 119 -1.04 -11.37 -2.55
N VAL A 120 -1.27 -10.10 -2.17
CA VAL A 120 -2.51 -9.38 -2.47
C VAL A 120 -2.24 -7.97 -2.98
N GLU A 121 -3.13 -7.50 -3.84
CA GLU A 121 -3.17 -6.12 -4.34
C GLU A 121 -3.61 -5.16 -3.23
N ARG A 122 -4.61 -5.58 -2.45
CA ARG A 122 -5.21 -4.81 -1.37
C ARG A 122 -5.69 -5.74 -0.25
N TYR A 123 -5.61 -5.23 0.97
CA TYR A 123 -6.12 -5.89 2.17
C TYR A 123 -7.14 -4.96 2.85
N TYR A 124 -8.42 -5.27 2.66
CA TYR A 124 -9.54 -4.57 3.30
C TYR A 124 -9.81 -5.16 4.68
N ILE A 125 -10.01 -4.31 5.68
CA ILE A 125 -10.24 -4.68 7.08
C ILE A 125 -11.59 -4.11 7.48
N GLU A 126 -12.56 -4.97 7.80
CA GLU A 126 -13.84 -4.51 8.35
C GLU A 126 -13.64 -4.01 9.78
N ASP A 127 -14.01 -2.75 10.05
CA ASP A 127 -13.88 -2.16 11.38
C ASP A 127 -14.92 -2.76 12.34
N PHE A 128 -14.43 -3.40 13.39
CA PHE A 128 -15.19 -3.89 14.53
C PHE A 128 -14.69 -3.24 15.83
N HIS A 129 -15.38 -2.19 16.28
CA HIS A 129 -15.18 -1.59 17.61
C HIS A 129 -13.73 -1.25 17.95
N CYS A 130 -13.27 -0.08 17.51
CA CYS A 130 -11.96 0.46 17.86
C CYS A 130 -10.78 -0.44 17.44
N ILE A 131 -10.90 -1.17 16.31
CA ILE A 131 -9.79 -1.97 15.74
C ILE A 131 -8.57 -1.10 15.45
N GLY A 132 -8.73 0.23 15.28
CA GLY A 132 -7.61 1.15 15.09
C GLY A 132 -6.42 0.86 16.03
N ALA A 133 -6.68 0.56 17.30
CA ALA A 133 -5.64 0.18 18.27
C ALA A 133 -4.94 -1.16 17.93
N SER A 134 -5.71 -2.15 17.46
CA SER A 134 -5.22 -3.46 17.05
C SER A 134 -4.45 -3.43 15.72
N ALA A 135 -4.81 -2.53 14.80
CA ALA A 135 -4.12 -2.37 13.52
C ALA A 135 -2.67 -1.90 13.69
N HIS A 136 -2.38 -1.10 14.73
CA HIS A 136 -1.00 -0.70 15.05
C HIS A 136 -0.07 -1.88 15.32
N ARG A 137 -0.60 -3.04 15.78
CA ARG A 137 0.20 -4.25 16.03
C ARG A 137 0.83 -4.84 14.78
N PHE A 138 0.26 -4.56 13.61
CA PHE A 138 0.73 -5.05 12.31
C PHE A 138 1.49 -3.99 11.50
N GLY A 139 1.76 -2.83 12.11
CA GLY A 139 2.42 -1.70 11.46
C GLY A 139 1.54 -0.93 10.47
N SER A 140 2.10 0.12 9.89
CA SER A 140 1.46 0.84 8.78
C SER A 140 1.85 0.19 7.45
N SER A 141 0.86 -0.31 6.72
CA SER A 141 1.02 -0.76 5.33
C SER A 141 0.08 0.04 4.44
N THR A 142 0.58 0.49 3.29
CA THR A 142 -0.25 1.17 2.28
C THR A 142 -1.28 0.23 1.65
N LYS A 143 -1.12 -1.10 1.80
CA LYS A 143 -2.08 -2.11 1.33
C LYS A 143 -3.28 -2.26 2.26
N PHE A 144 -3.17 -1.84 3.52
CA PHE A 144 -4.31 -1.86 4.44
C PHE A 144 -5.32 -0.79 4.07
N LYS A 145 -6.59 -1.15 4.15
CA LYS A 145 -7.71 -0.20 4.08
C LYS A 145 -8.79 -0.64 5.04
N MET A 146 -8.98 0.15 6.08
CA MET A 146 -10.11 -0.05 6.98
C MET A 146 -11.40 0.38 6.27
N VAL A 147 -12.45 -0.41 6.42
CA VAL A 147 -13.77 -0.16 5.83
C VAL A 147 -14.82 -0.26 6.93
N ALA A 148 -15.89 0.51 6.75
CA ALA A 148 -17.04 0.44 7.65
C ALA A 148 -17.70 -0.95 7.56
N PRO A 149 -18.55 -1.30 8.54
CA PRO A 149 -19.27 -2.56 8.54
C PRO A 149 -19.99 -2.87 7.22
N LEU A 150 -19.82 -4.09 6.74
CA LEU A 150 -20.23 -4.58 5.42
C LEU A 150 -21.63 -5.17 5.44
N VAL A 151 -22.60 -4.37 5.90
CA VAL A 151 -24.02 -4.76 6.02
C VAL A 151 -24.90 -3.97 5.07
N ASP A 152 -25.98 -4.61 4.58
CA ASP A 152 -26.98 -3.98 3.71
C ASP A 152 -28.34 -3.93 4.41
N THR A 153 -28.67 -2.75 4.95
CA THR A 153 -29.95 -2.52 5.62
C THR A 153 -30.99 -1.86 4.70
N ASN A 154 -30.71 -1.70 3.40
CA ASN A 154 -31.60 -1.01 2.45
C ASN A 154 -32.64 -1.96 1.83
N VAL A 155 -33.46 -2.58 2.69
CA VAL A 155 -34.57 -3.47 2.27
C VAL A 155 -35.89 -2.96 2.85
N LEU A 156 -37.00 -3.12 2.12
CA LEU A 156 -38.33 -2.81 2.66
C LEU A 156 -38.71 -3.83 3.75
N PRO A 157 -39.40 -3.42 4.82
CA PRO A 157 -39.89 -4.36 5.84
C PRO A 157 -40.88 -5.36 5.25
N LYS A 158 -40.88 -6.59 5.76
CA LYS A 158 -41.86 -7.62 5.40
C LYS A 158 -43.17 -7.37 6.14
N ALA A 159 -44.31 -7.50 5.47
CA ALA A 159 -45.59 -7.52 6.15
C ALA A 159 -45.70 -8.81 6.99
N VAL A 160 -45.77 -8.66 8.32
CA VAL A 160 -45.90 -9.76 9.28
C VAL A 160 -46.98 -9.42 10.30
N PRO A 161 -47.65 -10.42 10.89
CA PRO A 161 -48.57 -10.15 11.98
C PRO A 161 -47.79 -9.76 13.25
N HIS A 162 -48.32 -8.78 13.99
CA HIS A 162 -47.69 -8.24 15.20
C HIS A 162 -48.44 -8.67 16.47
N PRO A 163 -47.74 -8.78 17.61
CA PRO A 163 -46.29 -8.59 17.77
C PRO A 163 -45.44 -9.73 17.18
N PHE A 164 -44.22 -9.43 16.75
CA PHE A 164 -43.34 -10.34 16.00
C PHE A 164 -41.97 -10.54 16.68
N LEU A 165 -41.62 -11.80 16.94
CA LEU A 165 -40.33 -12.23 17.49
C LEU A 165 -39.52 -12.94 16.40
N LEU A 166 -38.32 -12.42 16.12
CA LEU A 166 -37.36 -13.07 15.23
C LEU A 166 -36.26 -13.75 16.05
N VAL A 167 -36.01 -15.03 15.80
CA VAL A 167 -34.89 -15.79 16.36
C VAL A 167 -33.93 -16.14 15.23
N SER A 168 -32.84 -15.38 15.11
CA SER A 168 -31.80 -15.56 14.10
C SER A 168 -30.63 -16.36 14.66
N LEU A 169 -30.56 -17.64 14.30
CA LEU A 169 -29.51 -18.59 14.71
C LEU A 169 -28.18 -18.40 13.95
N GLY A 170 -28.15 -17.53 12.94
CA GLY A 170 -26.97 -17.31 12.11
C GLY A 170 -26.61 -18.54 11.27
N GLY A 171 -25.32 -18.71 10.94
CA GLY A 171 -24.81 -19.87 10.20
C GLY A 171 -24.60 -21.10 11.10
N ILE A 172 -25.66 -21.52 11.80
CA ILE A 172 -25.65 -22.59 12.81
C ILE A 172 -25.19 -23.96 12.28
N ASP A 173 -25.31 -24.21 10.97
CA ASP A 173 -24.95 -25.47 10.31
C ASP A 173 -23.47 -25.56 9.92
N SER A 174 -22.60 -24.76 10.53
CA SER A 174 -21.15 -24.91 10.34
C SER A 174 -20.67 -26.27 10.87
N ASN A 175 -19.81 -26.95 10.11
CA ASN A 175 -19.25 -28.27 10.46
C ASN A 175 -18.38 -28.27 11.74
N LEU A 176 -18.24 -27.12 12.39
CA LEU A 176 -17.34 -26.93 13.51
C LEU A 176 -17.98 -27.25 14.86
N TYR A 177 -19.30 -27.37 15.01
CA TYR A 177 -19.94 -27.43 16.33
C TYR A 177 -21.15 -28.36 16.41
N ASP A 178 -21.26 -29.07 17.53
CA ASP A 178 -22.35 -30.01 17.85
C ASP A 178 -23.36 -29.29 18.75
N PHE A 179 -24.26 -28.53 18.13
CA PHE A 179 -25.17 -27.55 18.78
C PHE A 179 -26.69 -27.85 18.82
N PRO A 180 -27.26 -28.92 18.22
CA PRO A 180 -28.73 -29.04 18.14
C PRO A 180 -29.45 -28.99 19.50
N VAL A 181 -28.92 -29.65 20.52
CA VAL A 181 -29.66 -29.89 21.79
C VAL A 181 -30.01 -28.60 22.55
N PHE A 182 -29.11 -27.60 22.60
CA PHE A 182 -29.43 -26.33 23.26
C PHE A 182 -30.59 -25.62 22.54
N TYR A 183 -30.53 -25.56 21.21
CA TYR A 183 -31.56 -24.90 20.42
C TYR A 183 -32.87 -25.66 20.43
N GLU A 184 -32.87 -26.98 20.48
CA GLU A 184 -34.08 -27.77 20.68
C GLU A 184 -34.77 -27.42 22.00
N ARG A 185 -34.01 -27.30 23.10
CA ARG A 185 -34.56 -26.86 24.39
C ARG A 185 -35.08 -25.43 24.34
N LEU A 186 -34.36 -24.54 23.65
CA LEU A 186 -34.80 -23.15 23.44
C LEU A 186 -36.11 -23.09 22.65
N ILE A 187 -36.21 -23.80 21.53
CA ILE A 187 -37.40 -23.85 20.68
C ILE A 187 -38.57 -24.44 21.46
N ALA A 188 -38.35 -25.52 22.21
CA ALA A 188 -39.37 -26.12 23.06
C ALA A 188 -39.87 -25.13 24.12
N TYR A 189 -38.97 -24.40 24.80
CA TYR A 189 -39.32 -23.38 25.77
C TYR A 189 -40.11 -22.23 25.13
N ILE A 190 -39.61 -21.66 24.03
CA ILE A 190 -40.29 -20.56 23.29
C ILE A 190 -41.70 -20.99 22.84
N SER A 191 -41.84 -22.24 22.39
CA SER A 191 -43.12 -22.80 21.95
C SER A 191 -44.12 -22.95 23.09
N ALA A 192 -43.64 -23.23 24.30
CA ALA A 192 -44.46 -23.47 25.49
C ALA A 192 -44.71 -22.21 26.34
N GLU A 193 -43.89 -21.16 26.18
CA GLU A 193 -43.95 -19.97 27.03
C GLU A 193 -45.22 -19.14 26.76
N LYS A 194 -46.02 -18.95 27.82
CA LYS A 194 -47.31 -18.26 27.78
C LYS A 194 -47.15 -16.76 27.53
N LYS A 195 -46.11 -16.13 28.07
CA LYS A 195 -45.82 -14.70 27.83
C LYS A 195 -45.62 -14.40 26.33
N LEU A 196 -45.23 -15.41 25.56
CA LEU A 196 -45.02 -15.29 24.12
C LEU A 196 -46.28 -15.60 23.29
N GLU A 197 -47.39 -16.05 23.87
CA GLU A 197 -48.60 -16.50 23.11
C GLU A 197 -49.11 -15.46 22.11
N ARG A 198 -48.94 -14.18 22.44
CA ARG A 198 -49.31 -13.06 21.56
C ARG A 198 -48.38 -12.87 20.36
N TYR A 199 -47.17 -13.43 20.37
CA TYR A 199 -46.17 -13.22 19.33
C TYR A 199 -46.30 -14.25 18.21
N HIS A 200 -46.17 -13.77 16.98
CA HIS A 200 -45.76 -14.59 15.85
C HIS A 200 -44.25 -14.77 15.89
N ILE A 201 -43.78 -15.99 15.71
CA ILE A 201 -42.39 -16.36 15.95
C ILE A 201 -41.80 -16.94 14.67
N LEU A 202 -40.72 -16.34 14.19
CA LEU A 202 -39.90 -16.89 13.11
C LEU A 202 -38.53 -17.25 13.66
N ILE A 203 -38.15 -18.50 13.49
CA ILE A 203 -36.80 -18.99 13.79
C ILE A 203 -36.10 -19.25 12.47
N CYS A 204 -35.00 -18.55 12.23
CA CYS A 204 -34.24 -18.66 11.00
C CYS A 204 -32.75 -18.83 11.22
N GLY A 205 -32.08 -19.49 10.30
CA GLY A 205 -30.63 -19.68 10.31
C GLY A 205 -30.25 -20.90 9.49
N GLY A 206 -28.96 -21.16 9.39
CA GLY A 206 -28.37 -22.32 8.72
C GLY A 206 -28.91 -22.61 7.31
N GLY A 207 -28.48 -23.73 6.75
CA GLY A 207 -29.01 -24.24 5.49
C GLY A 207 -30.42 -24.80 5.61
N LYS A 208 -31.22 -24.65 4.55
CA LYS A 208 -32.60 -25.18 4.50
C LYS A 208 -32.69 -26.67 4.88
N LYS A 209 -31.78 -27.50 4.36
CA LYS A 209 -31.74 -28.94 4.68
C LYS A 209 -31.42 -29.20 6.16
N PHE A 210 -30.53 -28.40 6.74
CA PHE A 210 -30.19 -28.51 8.16
C PHE A 210 -31.39 -28.14 9.03
N MET A 211 -32.02 -26.98 8.79
CA MET A 211 -33.18 -26.52 9.56
C MET A 211 -34.33 -27.53 9.52
N GLN A 212 -34.62 -28.07 8.33
CA GLN A 212 -35.63 -29.12 8.18
C GLN A 212 -35.26 -30.39 8.95
N ARG A 213 -34.01 -30.86 8.85
CA ARG A 213 -33.58 -32.09 9.52
C ARG A 213 -33.64 -31.97 11.04
N GLU A 214 -33.12 -30.89 11.60
CA GLU A 214 -32.99 -30.74 13.05
C GLU A 214 -34.31 -30.33 13.72
N PHE A 215 -35.11 -29.48 13.06
CA PHE A 215 -36.21 -28.77 13.72
C PHE A 215 -37.61 -29.00 13.13
N ALA A 216 -37.78 -29.81 12.08
CA ALA A 216 -39.11 -30.04 11.48
C ALA A 216 -40.16 -30.62 12.45
N ARG A 217 -39.74 -31.26 13.55
CA ARG A 217 -40.65 -31.82 14.56
C ARG A 217 -41.37 -30.77 15.42
N PHE A 218 -40.93 -29.51 15.38
CA PHE A 218 -41.55 -28.42 16.11
C PHE A 218 -42.65 -27.79 15.27
N GLU A 219 -43.88 -28.28 15.42
CA GLU A 219 -45.07 -27.72 14.77
C GLU A 219 -45.91 -26.94 15.79
N HIS A 220 -46.10 -25.64 15.55
CA HIS A 220 -47.02 -24.82 16.32
C HIS A 220 -47.60 -23.73 15.41
N SER A 221 -48.91 -23.45 15.54
CA SER A 221 -49.65 -22.47 14.73
C SER A 221 -49.05 -21.04 14.65
N ARG A 222 -48.19 -20.66 15.60
CA ARG A 222 -47.54 -19.34 15.68
C ARG A 222 -46.04 -19.37 15.37
N LEU A 223 -45.47 -20.57 15.18
CA LEU A 223 -44.05 -20.80 15.00
C LEU A 223 -43.76 -21.16 13.54
N THR A 224 -42.88 -20.41 12.91
CA THR A 224 -42.30 -20.76 11.61
C THR A 224 -40.81 -21.00 11.80
N ILE A 225 -40.30 -22.08 11.21
CA ILE A 225 -38.86 -22.40 11.21
C ILE A 225 -38.41 -22.52 9.76
N ASP A 226 -37.45 -21.70 9.33
CA ASP A 226 -37.00 -21.67 7.93
C ASP A 226 -35.53 -21.22 7.77
N SER A 227 -35.02 -21.29 6.55
CA SER A 227 -33.76 -20.69 6.12
C SER A 227 -34.05 -19.57 5.12
N LEU A 228 -33.61 -18.36 5.43
CA LEU A 228 -33.97 -17.15 4.67
C LEU A 228 -32.81 -16.68 3.78
N PRO A 229 -33.09 -16.25 2.54
CA PRO A 229 -32.14 -15.46 1.75
C PRO A 229 -31.76 -14.14 2.47
N PRO A 230 -30.58 -13.55 2.18
CA PRO A 230 -30.10 -12.35 2.88
C PRO A 230 -31.10 -11.18 2.92
N ARG A 231 -31.73 -10.84 1.79
CA ARG A 231 -32.67 -9.72 1.73
C ARG A 231 -33.95 -10.00 2.51
N GLU A 232 -34.44 -11.24 2.49
CA GLU A 232 -35.62 -11.62 3.24
C GLU A 232 -35.35 -11.58 4.74
N HIS A 233 -34.19 -12.06 5.19
CA HIS A 233 -33.77 -11.96 6.60
C HIS A 233 -33.80 -10.51 7.09
N ILE A 234 -33.19 -9.56 6.35
CA ILE A 234 -33.22 -8.14 6.70
C ILE A 234 -34.65 -7.58 6.70
N ALA A 235 -35.50 -7.99 5.75
CA ALA A 235 -36.89 -7.57 5.70
C ALA A 235 -37.69 -8.03 6.93
N TYR A 236 -37.49 -9.28 7.39
CA TYR A 236 -38.08 -9.80 8.62
C TYR A 236 -37.49 -9.11 9.86
N LEU A 237 -36.18 -8.90 9.90
CA LEU A 237 -35.49 -8.21 10.99
C LEU A 237 -36.04 -6.79 11.18
N LYS A 238 -36.28 -6.06 10.08
CA LYS A 238 -36.92 -4.73 10.12
C LYS A 238 -38.32 -4.74 10.72
N SER A 239 -39.08 -5.81 10.51
CA SER A 239 -40.44 -5.95 11.05
C SER A 239 -40.50 -6.53 12.46
N ALA A 240 -39.39 -7.06 12.98
CA ALA A 240 -39.33 -7.62 14.32
C ALA A 240 -39.48 -6.54 15.40
N ASP A 241 -40.34 -6.83 16.37
CA ASP A 241 -40.50 -6.08 17.62
C ASP A 241 -39.43 -6.50 18.64
N MET A 242 -39.05 -7.78 18.62
CA MET A 242 -38.01 -8.37 19.45
C MET A 242 -37.14 -9.31 18.63
N VAL A 243 -35.85 -9.38 18.97
CA VAL A 243 -34.87 -10.20 18.27
C VAL A 243 -34.06 -11.03 19.27
N LEU A 244 -33.96 -12.33 19.02
CA LEU A 244 -32.88 -13.17 19.54
C LEU A 244 -31.89 -13.40 18.41
N ALA A 245 -30.63 -13.00 18.56
CA ALA A 245 -29.65 -13.11 17.49
C ALA A 245 -28.39 -13.84 17.94
N SER A 246 -27.81 -14.65 17.07
CA SER A 246 -26.41 -15.09 17.23
C SER A 246 -25.49 -13.88 17.34
N ALA A 247 -24.49 -13.92 18.23
CA ALA A 247 -23.53 -12.83 18.43
C ALA A 247 -22.46 -12.73 17.32
N GLY A 248 -22.85 -12.91 16.05
CA GLY A 248 -21.97 -12.74 14.91
C GLY A 248 -21.84 -11.26 14.52
N LEU A 249 -20.67 -10.90 13.98
CA LEU A 249 -20.32 -9.53 13.55
C LEU A 249 -21.44 -8.81 12.79
N HIS A 250 -21.87 -9.40 11.67
CA HIS A 250 -22.87 -8.78 10.80
C HIS A 250 -24.25 -8.73 11.46
N GLY A 251 -24.64 -9.80 12.16
CA GLY A 251 -25.89 -9.83 12.93
C GLY A 251 -25.94 -8.72 14.00
N PHE A 252 -24.82 -8.45 14.67
CA PHE A 252 -24.70 -7.31 15.58
C PHE A 252 -24.94 -5.98 14.84
N TYR A 253 -24.22 -5.72 13.75
CA TYR A 253 -24.32 -4.45 13.02
C TYR A 253 -25.69 -4.24 12.36
N GLU A 254 -26.31 -5.29 11.84
CA GLU A 254 -27.67 -5.25 11.32
C GLU A 254 -28.67 -4.82 12.40
N ASN A 255 -28.61 -5.42 13.59
CA ASN A 255 -29.47 -5.03 14.72
C ASN A 255 -29.16 -3.61 15.21
N TYR A 256 -27.89 -3.22 15.25
CA TYR A 256 -27.44 -1.90 15.65
C TYR A 256 -27.99 -0.81 14.71
N PHE A 257 -27.77 -0.94 13.40
CA PHE A 257 -28.23 0.06 12.42
C PHE A 257 -29.75 0.10 12.29
N LEU A 258 -30.44 -1.03 12.50
CA LEU A 258 -31.90 -1.10 12.47
C LEU A 258 -32.55 -0.76 13.81
N ARG A 259 -31.75 -0.41 14.84
CA ARG A 259 -32.21 -0.07 16.19
C ARG A 259 -33.17 -1.12 16.75
N LYS A 260 -32.73 -2.37 16.75
CA LYS A 260 -33.54 -3.51 17.20
C LYS A 260 -33.37 -3.77 18.69
N ASN A 261 -34.47 -4.07 19.36
CA ASN A 261 -34.45 -4.63 20.70
C ASN A 261 -33.97 -6.09 20.60
N VAL A 262 -32.71 -6.32 20.95
CA VAL A 262 -32.04 -7.60 20.70
C VAL A 262 -31.43 -8.15 21.99
N MET A 263 -31.61 -9.45 22.18
CA MET A 263 -30.82 -10.26 23.10
C MET A 263 -29.91 -11.19 22.29
N PHE A 264 -28.63 -11.22 22.64
CA PHE A 264 -27.68 -12.10 21.97
C PHE A 264 -27.68 -13.51 22.57
N LEU A 265 -27.77 -14.50 21.70
CA LEU A 265 -27.69 -15.92 22.00
C LEU A 265 -26.26 -16.33 22.38
N PRO A 266 -26.08 -17.49 23.05
CA PRO A 266 -24.76 -17.97 23.42
C PRO A 266 -23.83 -18.14 22.22
N PRO A 267 -22.52 -17.85 22.38
CA PRO A 267 -21.56 -17.99 21.30
C PRO A 267 -21.48 -19.41 20.75
N GLN A 268 -21.54 -19.53 19.43
CA GLN A 268 -21.29 -20.79 18.72
C GLN A 268 -19.81 -20.97 18.38
N SER A 269 -19.06 -19.88 18.26
CA SER A 269 -17.67 -19.87 17.86
C SER A 269 -16.81 -18.96 18.75
N TYR A 270 -15.49 -19.11 18.62
CA TYR A 270 -14.54 -18.30 19.37
C TYR A 270 -14.66 -16.80 19.04
N SER A 271 -14.87 -16.46 17.76
CA SER A 271 -15.06 -15.07 17.36
C SER A 271 -16.34 -14.49 17.95
N GLN A 272 -17.43 -15.26 18.00
CA GLN A 272 -18.68 -14.81 18.63
C GLN A 272 -18.53 -14.60 20.14
N TYR A 273 -17.73 -15.42 20.84
CA TYR A 273 -17.45 -15.26 22.26
C TYR A 273 -16.75 -13.93 22.54
N LEU A 274 -15.68 -13.64 21.80
CA LEU A 274 -14.96 -12.38 21.95
C LEU A 274 -15.79 -11.18 21.49
N GLN A 275 -16.58 -11.32 20.43
CA GLN A 275 -17.50 -10.28 19.95
C GLN A 275 -18.53 -9.93 21.02
N LEU A 276 -19.21 -10.93 21.58
CA LEU A 276 -20.23 -10.70 22.60
C LEU A 276 -19.61 -10.07 23.86
N LYS A 277 -18.43 -10.53 24.26
CA LYS A 277 -17.68 -9.95 25.38
C LYS A 277 -17.37 -8.47 25.15
N ALA A 278 -16.96 -8.11 23.93
CA ALA A 278 -16.72 -6.72 23.58
C ALA A 278 -18.03 -5.90 23.59
N VAL A 279 -19.10 -6.42 22.99
CA VAL A 279 -20.41 -5.76 22.93
C VAL A 279 -20.96 -5.49 24.34
N LEU A 280 -20.95 -6.48 25.23
CA LEU A 280 -21.46 -6.32 26.60
C LEU A 280 -20.64 -5.31 27.42
N ARG A 281 -19.33 -5.21 27.15
CA ARG A 281 -18.47 -4.20 27.78
C ARG A 281 -18.78 -2.79 27.30
N GLU A 282 -18.94 -2.60 25.99
CA GLU A 282 -19.15 -1.28 25.39
C GLU A 282 -20.62 -0.81 25.49
N TYR A 283 -21.57 -1.74 25.62
CA TYR A 283 -23.00 -1.45 25.75
C TYR A 283 -23.59 -2.18 26.97
N PRO A 284 -23.45 -1.61 28.19
CA PRO A 284 -23.94 -2.23 29.42
C PRO A 284 -25.46 -2.44 29.46
N GLY A 285 -26.21 -1.78 28.57
CA GLY A 285 -27.64 -1.94 28.41
C GLY A 285 -28.05 -3.03 27.41
N VAL A 286 -27.14 -3.87 26.93
CA VAL A 286 -27.46 -4.99 26.02
C VAL A 286 -27.52 -6.27 26.83
N ILE A 287 -28.56 -7.08 26.63
CA ILE A 287 -28.62 -8.45 27.18
C ILE A 287 -27.92 -9.41 26.23
N GLY A 288 -26.96 -10.17 26.75
CA GLY A 288 -26.29 -11.22 26.02
C GLY A 288 -26.04 -12.42 26.92
N ALA A 289 -26.26 -13.61 26.37
CA ALA A 289 -26.01 -14.85 27.06
C ALA A 289 -24.57 -15.34 26.80
N ASN A 290 -23.55 -14.55 27.14
CA ASN A 290 -22.17 -15.04 27.05
C ASN A 290 -21.94 -16.14 28.10
N PHE A 291 -20.82 -16.85 27.99
CA PHE A 291 -20.55 -17.96 28.89
C PHE A 291 -20.43 -17.53 30.36
N GLU A 292 -19.92 -16.32 30.62
CA GLU A 292 -19.83 -15.74 31.96
C GLU A 292 -21.21 -15.46 32.57
N GLU A 293 -22.16 -14.88 31.83
CA GLU A 293 -23.52 -14.60 32.32
C GLU A 293 -24.31 -15.89 32.57
N LEU A 294 -24.02 -16.93 31.80
CA LEU A 294 -24.55 -18.26 32.01
C LEU A 294 -23.82 -19.03 33.12
N GLY A 295 -22.73 -18.49 33.65
CA GLY A 295 -21.85 -19.12 34.65
C GLY A 295 -21.34 -20.49 34.21
N VAL A 296 -21.00 -20.63 32.94
CA VAL A 296 -20.34 -21.81 32.39
C VAL A 296 -18.84 -21.68 32.62
N ALA A 297 -18.20 -22.72 33.16
CA ALA A 297 -16.77 -22.70 33.38
C ALA A 297 -15.98 -22.87 32.07
N HIS A 298 -15.12 -21.91 31.74
CA HIS A 298 -14.24 -21.94 30.57
C HIS A 298 -12.87 -21.31 30.81
N VAL A 299 -11.92 -21.64 29.95
CA VAL A 299 -10.58 -21.05 29.91
C VAL A 299 -10.34 -20.18 28.67
N LEU A 300 -11.41 -19.86 27.93
CA LEU A 300 -11.34 -18.97 26.76
C LEU A 300 -10.73 -17.61 27.13
N ARG A 301 -9.73 -17.21 26.35
CA ARG A 301 -9.01 -15.94 26.46
C ARG A 301 -8.61 -15.45 25.07
N GLU A 302 -8.28 -14.18 24.92
CA GLU A 302 -7.78 -13.61 23.66
C GLU A 302 -6.50 -14.31 23.18
N ASN A 303 -6.29 -14.36 21.86
CA ASN A 303 -5.08 -14.89 21.22
C ASN A 303 -4.80 -16.39 21.48
N MET A 304 -5.83 -17.20 21.73
CA MET A 304 -5.67 -18.65 21.85
C MET A 304 -5.29 -19.30 20.51
N PRO A 305 -4.43 -20.34 20.51
CA PRO A 305 -4.15 -21.14 19.33
C PRO A 305 -5.41 -21.76 18.72
N ASP A 306 -5.44 -21.89 17.39
CA ASP A 306 -6.64 -22.28 16.64
C ASP A 306 -7.26 -23.62 17.07
N VAL A 307 -6.42 -24.63 17.32
CA VAL A 307 -6.90 -25.95 17.76
C VAL A 307 -7.45 -25.88 19.18
N GLU A 308 -6.76 -25.19 20.08
CA GLU A 308 -7.16 -25.06 21.48
C GLU A 308 -8.49 -24.30 21.61
N ARG A 309 -8.64 -23.18 20.91
CA ARG A 309 -9.87 -22.37 20.97
C ARG A 309 -11.09 -23.12 20.41
N ILE A 310 -10.93 -23.90 19.33
CA ILE A 310 -12.03 -24.70 18.76
C ILE A 310 -12.47 -25.78 19.76
N ASN A 311 -11.51 -26.50 20.33
CA ASN A 311 -11.79 -27.56 21.29
C ASN A 311 -12.44 -27.02 22.58
N GLU A 312 -11.96 -25.87 23.04
CA GLU A 312 -12.52 -25.24 24.23
C GLU A 312 -13.94 -24.73 23.99
N VAL A 313 -14.23 -24.06 22.86
CA VAL A 313 -15.61 -23.68 22.52
C VAL A 313 -16.53 -24.90 22.45
N LYS A 314 -16.11 -26.00 21.82
CA LYS A 314 -16.87 -27.26 21.81
C LYS A 314 -17.13 -27.81 23.22
N ARG A 315 -16.13 -27.78 24.09
CA ARG A 315 -16.25 -28.23 25.49
C ARG A 315 -17.22 -27.35 26.27
N THR A 316 -17.14 -26.04 26.11
CA THR A 316 -18.01 -25.06 26.77
C THR A 316 -19.46 -25.18 26.29
N ASN A 317 -19.67 -25.33 24.98
CA ASN A 317 -21.02 -25.47 24.42
C ASN A 317 -21.76 -26.71 24.93
N ARG A 318 -21.05 -27.81 25.20
CA ARG A 318 -21.66 -29.01 25.81
C ARG A 318 -22.20 -28.79 27.22
N GLN A 319 -21.75 -27.77 27.94
CA GLN A 319 -22.28 -27.41 29.26
C GLN A 319 -23.54 -26.54 29.16
N LEU A 320 -23.85 -25.97 27.98
CA LEU A 320 -25.05 -25.13 27.80
C LEU A 320 -26.36 -25.91 27.97
N VAL A 321 -26.32 -27.23 27.79
CA VAL A 321 -27.50 -28.09 27.94
C VAL A 321 -27.74 -28.53 29.37
N GLU A 322 -26.85 -28.19 30.32
CA GLU A 322 -27.06 -28.46 31.75
C GLU A 322 -28.23 -27.62 32.29
N ASP A 323 -29.03 -28.19 33.18
CA ASP A 323 -30.27 -27.55 33.66
C ASP A 323 -30.02 -26.22 34.36
N GLN A 324 -28.92 -26.12 35.12
CA GLN A 324 -28.54 -24.86 35.77
C GLN A 324 -28.25 -23.75 34.74
N THR A 325 -27.55 -24.10 33.66
CA THR A 325 -27.19 -23.18 32.59
C THR A 325 -28.41 -22.72 31.80
N MET A 326 -29.28 -23.67 31.43
CA MET A 326 -30.54 -23.38 30.75
C MET A 326 -31.47 -22.53 31.62
N GLY A 327 -31.54 -22.78 32.92
CA GLY A 327 -32.32 -21.97 33.85
C GLY A 327 -31.86 -20.51 33.89
N LYS A 328 -30.54 -20.26 33.87
CA LYS A 328 -30.00 -18.89 33.77
C LYS A 328 -30.31 -18.23 32.43
N PHE A 329 -30.19 -18.97 31.33
CA PHE A 329 -30.59 -18.46 30.02
C PHE A 329 -32.06 -18.05 30.00
N ILE A 330 -32.95 -18.88 30.53
CA ILE A 330 -34.39 -18.59 30.64
C ILE A 330 -34.60 -17.33 31.48
N ALA A 331 -33.91 -17.16 32.61
CA ALA A 331 -34.02 -15.96 33.43
C ALA A 331 -33.63 -14.68 32.66
N LEU A 332 -32.52 -14.71 31.91
CA LEU A 332 -32.11 -13.59 31.04
C LEU A 332 -33.15 -13.31 29.94
N PHE A 333 -33.71 -14.36 29.35
CA PHE A 333 -34.73 -14.23 28.32
C PHE A 333 -36.05 -13.67 28.88
N GLU A 334 -36.46 -14.06 30.08
CA GLU A 334 -37.62 -13.50 30.75
C GLU A 334 -37.42 -12.02 31.13
N GLU A 335 -36.21 -11.66 31.58
CA GLU A 335 -35.81 -10.27 31.80
C GLU A 335 -35.95 -9.46 30.50
N PHE A 336 -35.41 -9.96 29.40
CA PHE A 336 -35.55 -9.35 28.08
C PHE A 336 -37.02 -9.19 27.65
N CYS A 337 -37.86 -10.20 27.89
CA CYS A 337 -39.30 -10.15 27.58
C CYS A 337 -40.08 -9.19 28.48
N SER A 338 -39.58 -8.83 29.66
CA SER A 338 -40.27 -7.95 30.62
C SER A 338 -40.37 -6.49 30.18
N GLY A 339 -39.64 -6.10 29.13
CA GLY A 339 -39.80 -4.79 28.47
C GLY A 339 -39.01 -3.65 29.12
N GLN A 340 -38.02 -3.93 29.96
CA GLN A 340 -36.96 -2.94 30.19
C GLN A 340 -36.31 -2.66 28.82
N SER A 341 -36.30 -1.38 28.40
CA SER A 341 -35.82 -1.01 27.08
C SER A 341 -34.29 -1.11 27.04
N TYR A 342 -33.77 -2.21 26.52
CA TYR A 342 -32.35 -2.45 26.30
C TYR A 342 -31.97 -1.97 24.90
N THR A 343 -31.54 -0.72 24.79
CA THR A 343 -31.19 -0.14 23.48
C THR A 343 -29.70 -0.26 23.22
N LEU A 344 -29.35 -0.83 22.05
CA LEU A 344 -28.00 -0.79 21.47
C LEU A 344 -27.51 0.65 21.18
N TRP A 345 -28.39 1.64 21.30
CA TRP A 345 -28.14 3.04 21.02
C TRP A 345 -28.45 3.89 22.25
N THR A 346 -27.50 4.75 22.61
CA THR A 346 -27.71 5.94 23.43
C THR A 346 -27.36 7.15 22.56
N ASP A 347 -28.06 8.27 22.74
CA ASP A 347 -27.94 9.46 21.87
C ASP A 347 -26.51 10.06 21.79
N GLY A 348 -25.56 9.59 22.62
CA GLY A 348 -24.15 10.00 22.60
C GLY A 348 -23.15 8.99 22.00
N ASN A 349 -23.56 7.77 21.64
CA ASN A 349 -22.64 6.70 21.19
C ASN A 349 -22.65 6.46 19.67
N LEU A 350 -23.44 7.22 18.91
CA LEU A 350 -23.33 7.24 17.45
C LEU A 350 -22.04 7.98 17.08
N ARG A 351 -20.92 7.26 16.99
CA ARG A 351 -19.75 7.80 16.28
C ARG A 351 -20.15 7.93 14.82
N PRO A 352 -20.18 9.14 14.25
CA PRO A 352 -20.40 9.29 12.82
C PRO A 352 -19.28 8.53 12.10
N THR A 353 -19.63 7.49 11.37
CA THR A 353 -18.72 6.79 10.45
C THR A 353 -18.57 7.57 9.14
N GLU A 354 -18.86 8.89 9.13
CA GLU A 354 -18.87 9.72 7.92
C GLU A 354 -17.51 9.74 7.19
N ASP A 355 -16.41 9.47 7.89
CA ASP A 355 -15.07 9.35 7.30
C ASP A 355 -14.65 7.90 6.93
N GLN A 356 -15.49 6.89 7.20
CA GLN A 356 -15.16 5.49 6.92
C GLN A 356 -15.68 5.03 5.55
N CYS A 357 -14.85 4.30 4.81
CA CYS A 357 -15.23 3.72 3.52
C CYS A 357 -16.36 2.69 3.69
N GLY A 358 -17.60 3.08 3.37
CA GLY A 358 -18.76 2.18 3.34
C GLY A 358 -18.67 1.09 2.27
N PRO A 359 -19.65 0.17 2.21
CA PRO A 359 -19.70 -0.89 1.19
C PRO A 359 -19.60 -0.35 -0.25
N ALA A 360 -20.24 0.79 -0.53
CA ALA A 360 -20.17 1.46 -1.84
C ALA A 360 -18.75 1.97 -2.14
N THR A 361 -18.06 2.54 -1.15
CA THR A 361 -16.69 3.04 -1.30
C THR A 361 -15.70 1.89 -1.48
N LEU A 362 -15.86 0.78 -0.77
CA LEU A 362 -15.08 -0.44 -1.02
C LEU A 362 -15.30 -0.92 -2.44
N ALA A 363 -16.55 -1.02 -2.91
CA ALA A 363 -16.86 -1.45 -4.27
C ALA A 363 -16.24 -0.54 -5.33
N GLN A 364 -16.31 0.79 -5.15
CA GLN A 364 -15.65 1.75 -6.04
C GLN A 364 -14.13 1.58 -6.06
N ASP A 365 -13.52 1.45 -4.88
CA ASP A 365 -12.07 1.25 -4.76
C ASP A 365 -11.62 -0.06 -5.40
N LEU A 366 -12.39 -1.14 -5.20
CA LEU A 366 -12.15 -2.43 -5.83
C LEU A 366 -12.21 -2.30 -7.36
N LEU A 367 -13.22 -1.61 -7.90
CA LEU A 367 -13.34 -1.35 -9.33
C LEU A 367 -12.17 -0.52 -9.90
N LEU A 368 -11.70 0.49 -9.16
CA LEU A 368 -10.52 1.29 -9.55
C LEU A 368 -9.26 0.44 -9.63
N ASN A 369 -9.03 -0.43 -8.64
CA ASN A 369 -7.86 -1.33 -8.64
C ASN A 369 -7.94 -2.36 -9.77
N VAL A 370 -9.15 -2.83 -10.11
CA VAL A 370 -9.38 -3.79 -11.20
C VAL A 370 -9.05 -3.20 -12.57
N ASP A 371 -9.41 -1.94 -12.81
CA ASP A 371 -9.30 -1.32 -14.13
C ASP A 371 -7.95 -0.58 -14.36
N GLN A 372 -7.16 -0.28 -13.32
CA GLN A 372 -5.88 0.46 -13.43
C GLN A 372 -4.65 -0.37 -13.87
N GLN A 373 -4.73 -1.70 -13.97
CA GLN A 373 -3.57 -2.57 -14.23
C GLN A 373 -3.00 -2.57 -15.68
N MET A 374 -3.25 -1.54 -16.52
CA MET A 374 -2.84 -1.55 -17.95
C MET A 374 -2.24 -0.24 -18.48
N VAL A 375 -1.88 0.73 -17.65
CA VAL A 375 -1.30 2.00 -18.14
C VAL A 375 -0.01 2.32 -17.38
N PRO A 376 1.13 2.56 -18.06
CA PRO A 376 2.34 3.05 -17.39
C PRO A 376 2.01 4.32 -16.59
N PRO A 377 2.66 4.55 -15.44
CA PRO A 377 2.27 5.60 -14.51
C PRO A 377 2.34 6.97 -15.17
N GLN A 378 1.20 7.50 -15.62
CA GLN A 378 1.07 8.91 -15.99
C GLN A 378 1.34 9.75 -14.73
N LEU A 379 1.82 10.99 -14.86
CA LEU A 379 1.86 11.88 -13.69
C LEU A 379 0.47 11.91 -13.03
N PRO A 380 0.36 12.07 -11.70
CA PRO A 380 -0.94 12.33 -11.08
C PRO A 380 -1.66 13.40 -11.90
N ASN A 381 -2.94 13.20 -12.25
CA ASN A 381 -3.71 14.13 -13.11
C ASN A 381 -3.73 15.59 -12.61
N CYS A 382 -3.23 15.83 -11.40
CA CYS A 382 -3.16 17.11 -10.71
C CYS A 382 -1.82 17.86 -10.87
N CYS A 383 -0.80 17.30 -11.54
CA CYS A 383 0.49 17.97 -11.71
C CYS A 383 0.50 18.86 -12.97
N PRO A 384 0.66 20.19 -12.84
CA PRO A 384 0.82 21.06 -14.01
C PRO A 384 2.05 20.62 -14.82
N PRO A 385 1.97 20.56 -16.16
CA PRO A 385 3.14 20.28 -16.99
C PRO A 385 4.16 21.41 -16.86
N VAL A 386 5.44 21.06 -16.94
CA VAL A 386 6.53 22.02 -17.10
C VAL A 386 6.80 22.15 -18.60
N SER A 387 7.21 23.32 -19.05
CA SER A 387 7.44 23.59 -20.49
C SER A 387 8.54 22.76 -21.14
N THR A 388 9.29 21.98 -20.37
CA THR A 388 10.29 21.00 -20.83
C THR A 388 9.75 19.57 -20.92
N ASP A 389 8.54 19.30 -20.42
CA ASP A 389 7.93 17.96 -20.48
C ASP A 389 7.74 17.54 -21.95
N GLY A 390 8.29 16.37 -22.30
CA GLY A 390 8.22 15.81 -23.67
C GLY A 390 9.25 16.35 -24.67
N MET A 391 10.12 17.29 -24.28
CA MET A 391 11.21 17.76 -25.14
C MET A 391 12.35 16.75 -25.25
N SER A 392 13.14 16.83 -26.33
CA SER A 392 14.42 16.12 -26.42
C SER A 392 15.40 16.64 -25.37
N LEU A 393 16.40 15.85 -24.98
CA LEU A 393 17.39 16.29 -23.99
C LEU A 393 18.22 17.46 -24.52
N ARG A 394 18.49 17.50 -25.83
CA ARG A 394 19.16 18.64 -26.48
C ARG A 394 18.35 19.92 -26.38
N ASP A 395 17.06 19.85 -26.67
CA ASP A 395 16.18 21.01 -26.58
C ASP A 395 16.05 21.48 -25.12
N ILE A 396 15.98 20.54 -24.17
CA ILE A 396 16.01 20.84 -22.74
C ILE A 396 17.29 21.59 -22.37
N ARG A 397 18.47 21.07 -22.74
CA ARG A 397 19.76 21.72 -22.47
C ARG A 397 19.81 23.13 -23.07
N ASP A 398 19.47 23.26 -24.34
CA ASP A 398 19.53 24.53 -25.06
C ASP A 398 18.54 25.56 -24.50
N ARG A 399 17.37 25.10 -24.06
CA ARG A 399 16.39 25.92 -23.35
C ARG A 399 16.89 26.35 -21.98
N MET A 400 17.38 25.41 -21.17
CA MET A 400 17.91 25.67 -19.83
C MET A 400 19.08 26.66 -19.83
N ALA A 401 19.90 26.65 -20.88
CA ALA A 401 20.97 27.63 -21.08
C ALA A 401 20.43 29.06 -21.29
N LYS A 402 19.27 29.19 -21.94
CA LYS A 402 18.62 30.46 -22.34
C LYS A 402 17.56 30.97 -21.35
N LEU A 403 17.12 30.14 -20.39
CA LEU A 403 16.17 30.58 -19.36
C LEU A 403 16.73 31.79 -18.60
N GLU A 404 15.89 32.81 -18.42
CA GLU A 404 16.19 33.95 -17.56
C GLU A 404 16.53 33.46 -16.16
N GLN A 405 17.59 34.02 -15.56
CA GLN A 405 17.98 33.63 -14.20
C GLN A 405 17.19 34.43 -13.18
N SER A 406 16.71 33.76 -12.14
CA SER A 406 16.06 34.41 -11.01
C SER A 406 17.06 35.26 -10.23
N ALA A 407 17.03 36.58 -10.44
CA ALA A 407 17.91 37.52 -9.75
C ALA A 407 17.93 37.33 -8.22
N PRO A 408 16.79 37.16 -7.51
CA PRO A 408 16.80 36.93 -6.07
C PRO A 408 17.60 35.68 -5.64
N VAL A 409 17.46 34.56 -6.37
CA VAL A 409 18.19 33.32 -6.07
C VAL A 409 19.69 33.50 -6.32
N ARG A 410 20.06 34.13 -7.45
CA ARG A 410 21.45 34.36 -7.83
C ARG A 410 22.14 35.30 -6.84
N GLU A 411 21.54 36.45 -6.55
CA GLU A 411 22.09 37.45 -5.63
C GLU A 411 22.28 36.89 -4.23
N GLN A 412 21.31 36.12 -3.71
CA GLN A 412 21.42 35.53 -2.38
C GLN A 412 22.57 34.51 -2.28
N LEU A 413 22.79 33.69 -3.31
CA LEU A 413 23.92 32.74 -3.34
C LEU A 413 25.27 33.44 -3.47
N LEU A 414 25.36 34.48 -4.30
CA LEU A 414 26.60 35.25 -4.47
C LEU A 414 26.94 36.09 -3.23
N SER A 415 25.94 36.72 -2.61
CA SER A 415 26.11 37.42 -1.32
C SER A 415 26.59 36.46 -0.26
N LEU A 416 25.99 35.26 -0.15
CA LEU A 416 26.42 34.25 0.82
C LEU A 416 27.91 33.92 0.68
N VAL A 417 28.41 33.80 -0.56
CA VAL A 417 29.83 33.51 -0.85
C VAL A 417 30.73 34.66 -0.42
N GLU A 418 30.35 35.89 -0.73
CA GLU A 418 31.12 37.08 -0.36
C GLU A 418 31.12 37.33 1.16
N ASP A 419 29.96 37.21 1.79
CA ASP A 419 29.78 37.36 3.23
C ASP A 419 30.60 36.31 3.97
N TRP A 420 30.58 35.04 3.53
CA TRP A 420 31.38 34.00 4.17
C TRP A 420 32.88 34.19 3.96
N ARG A 421 33.32 34.71 2.81
CA ARG A 421 34.75 35.03 2.60
C ARG A 421 35.23 36.14 3.50
N SER A 422 34.42 37.17 3.69
CA SER A 422 34.77 38.31 4.54
C SER A 422 34.69 37.96 6.03
N GLN A 423 33.71 37.16 6.45
CA GLN A 423 33.44 36.85 7.85
C GLN A 423 32.95 35.41 8.03
N PRO A 424 33.79 34.39 7.81
CA PRO A 424 33.35 33.00 7.74
C PRO A 424 32.60 32.56 9.00
N ARG A 425 33.08 32.97 10.18
CA ARG A 425 32.49 32.60 11.48
C ARG A 425 31.11 33.21 11.78
N SER A 426 30.74 34.31 11.12
CA SER A 426 29.49 35.03 11.38
C SER A 426 28.33 34.58 10.49
N VAL A 427 28.62 33.82 9.43
CA VAL A 427 27.64 33.43 8.40
C VAL A 427 27.17 32.00 8.62
N GLU A 428 25.89 31.71 8.42
CA GLU A 428 25.29 30.38 8.55
C GLU A 428 24.95 29.77 7.17
N PRO A 429 25.97 29.32 6.41
CA PRO A 429 25.81 29.01 5.00
C PRO A 429 24.82 27.88 4.70
N LEU A 430 24.82 26.81 5.49
CA LEU A 430 23.94 25.67 5.24
C LEU A 430 22.49 26.00 5.57
N SER A 431 22.26 26.80 6.61
CA SER A 431 20.94 27.31 6.97
C SER A 431 20.42 28.26 5.90
N THR A 432 21.23 29.18 5.40
CA THR A 432 20.85 30.08 4.29
C THR A 432 20.50 29.29 3.03
N VAL A 433 21.33 28.31 2.63
CA VAL A 433 21.04 27.46 1.46
C VAL A 433 19.78 26.64 1.66
N ARG A 434 19.56 26.08 2.85
CA ARG A 434 18.34 25.33 3.18
C ARG A 434 17.09 26.20 3.07
N LEU A 435 17.12 27.42 3.62
CA LEU A 435 16.00 28.37 3.52
C LEU A 435 15.70 28.75 2.07
N LEU A 436 16.75 28.95 1.26
CA LEU A 436 16.60 29.20 -0.17
C LEU A 436 15.95 27.99 -0.87
N LEU A 437 16.37 26.76 -0.59
CA LEU A 437 15.71 25.56 -1.12
C LEU A 437 14.24 25.47 -0.71
N ASP A 438 13.91 25.75 0.56
CA ASP A 438 12.53 25.75 1.06
C ASP A 438 11.68 26.83 0.36
N SER A 439 12.26 28.00 0.03
CA SER A 439 11.57 29.04 -0.73
C SER A 439 11.24 28.63 -2.17
N ILE A 440 12.15 27.88 -2.83
CA ILE A 440 11.91 27.36 -4.18
C ILE A 440 10.86 26.25 -4.14
N ARG A 441 10.95 25.37 -3.12
CA ARG A 441 10.01 24.27 -2.87
C ARG A 441 8.59 24.76 -2.56
N ALA A 442 8.43 25.95 -1.99
CA ALA A 442 7.12 26.53 -1.71
C ALA A 442 6.33 26.89 -2.99
N LEU A 443 7.01 27.16 -4.12
CA LEU A 443 6.36 27.41 -5.40
C LEU A 443 5.70 26.15 -5.94
N PRO A 444 4.54 26.20 -6.59
CA PRO A 444 3.97 25.02 -7.25
C PRO A 444 4.87 24.50 -8.39
N ARG A 445 4.70 23.21 -8.77
CA ARG A 445 5.37 22.64 -9.94
C ARG A 445 5.00 23.45 -11.20
N GLY A 446 6.01 23.93 -11.93
CA GLY A 446 5.83 24.75 -13.13
C GLY A 446 7.12 25.45 -13.55
N ASP A 447 7.03 26.32 -14.56
CA ASP A 447 8.19 27.00 -15.17
C ASP A 447 8.92 27.93 -14.20
N GLU A 448 8.21 28.65 -13.33
CA GLU A 448 8.84 29.52 -12.33
C GLU A 448 9.70 28.71 -11.35
N ARG A 449 9.20 27.56 -10.88
CA ARG A 449 9.97 26.63 -10.05
C ARG A 449 11.19 26.12 -10.81
N LEU A 450 11.02 25.73 -12.09
CA LEU A 450 12.13 25.28 -12.95
C LEU A 450 13.20 26.36 -13.10
N ILE A 451 12.82 27.61 -13.39
CA ILE A 451 13.73 28.75 -13.53
C ILE A 451 14.57 28.93 -12.26
N ARG A 452 13.95 28.86 -11.08
CA ARG A 452 14.67 28.99 -9.80
C ARG A 452 15.55 27.79 -9.50
N MET A 453 15.10 26.57 -9.78
CA MET A 453 15.93 25.38 -9.67
C MET A 453 17.17 25.47 -10.57
N ASN A 454 16.99 25.87 -11.82
CA ASN A 454 18.08 26.05 -12.79
C ASN A 454 19.05 27.15 -12.34
N THR A 455 18.53 28.30 -11.92
CA THR A 455 19.35 29.41 -11.41
C THR A 455 20.17 28.98 -10.21
N PHE A 456 19.56 28.25 -9.28
CA PHE A 456 20.21 27.72 -8.10
C PHE A 456 21.39 26.81 -8.48
N VAL A 457 21.16 25.78 -9.30
CA VAL A 457 22.24 24.84 -9.66
C VAL A 457 23.32 25.49 -10.50
N ARG A 458 22.97 26.36 -11.46
CA ARG A 458 23.96 27.04 -12.31
C ARG A 458 24.83 28.00 -11.51
N THR A 459 24.24 28.82 -10.64
CA THR A 459 24.99 29.79 -9.82
C THR A 459 25.90 29.06 -8.83
N LEU A 460 25.36 28.08 -8.10
CA LEU A 460 26.14 27.29 -7.14
C LEU A 460 27.18 26.40 -7.83
N GLY A 461 26.93 26.00 -9.08
CA GLY A 461 27.81 25.18 -9.91
C GLY A 461 28.89 25.94 -10.67
N GLU A 462 28.93 27.27 -10.57
CA GLU A 462 30.10 28.04 -11.03
C GLU A 462 31.34 27.55 -10.24
N PRO A 463 32.48 27.26 -10.89
CA PRO A 463 33.57 26.52 -10.24
C PRO A 463 34.03 27.14 -8.91
N GLU A 464 34.23 28.45 -8.88
CA GLU A 464 34.70 29.15 -7.68
C GLU A 464 33.64 29.20 -6.57
N THR A 465 32.37 29.41 -6.94
CA THR A 465 31.22 29.36 -6.03
C THR A 465 31.08 27.97 -5.42
N PHE A 466 31.17 26.92 -6.24
CA PHE A 466 31.04 25.55 -5.78
C PHE A 466 32.17 25.15 -4.85
N ALA A 467 33.42 25.43 -5.22
CA ALA A 467 34.57 25.12 -4.39
C ALA A 467 34.52 25.86 -3.04
N THR A 468 34.10 27.12 -3.04
CA THR A 468 33.89 27.88 -1.80
C THR A 468 32.77 27.28 -0.95
N PHE A 469 31.68 26.84 -1.56
CA PHE A 469 30.59 26.16 -0.84
C PHE A 469 31.02 24.83 -0.21
N LEU A 470 31.91 24.07 -0.86
CA LEU A 470 32.49 22.87 -0.24
C LEU A 470 33.35 23.21 0.99
N ASP A 471 34.07 24.34 0.97
CA ASP A 471 34.81 24.82 2.13
C ASP A 471 33.88 25.33 3.25
N MET A 472 32.74 25.94 2.91
CA MET A 472 31.68 26.28 3.87
C MET A 472 31.16 25.04 4.61
N ILE A 473 30.83 23.98 3.88
CA ILE A 473 30.37 22.71 4.49
C ILE A 473 31.42 22.18 5.48
N ARG A 474 32.69 22.18 5.09
CA ARG A 474 33.79 21.74 5.96
C ARG A 474 33.92 22.61 7.20
N ASP A 475 33.86 23.93 7.06
CA ASP A 475 33.92 24.87 8.19
C ASP A 475 32.72 24.68 9.13
N SER A 476 31.49 24.56 8.59
CA SER A 476 30.27 24.31 9.36
C SER A 476 30.36 23.04 10.21
N SER A 477 31.03 21.99 9.74
CA SER A 477 31.23 20.75 10.53
C SER A 477 31.99 20.95 11.84
N ARG A 478 32.83 22.00 11.93
CA ARG A 478 33.70 22.31 13.07
C ARG A 478 33.07 23.30 14.05
N ARG A 479 31.80 23.67 13.84
CA ARG A 479 31.07 24.65 14.67
C ARG A 479 30.23 23.94 15.73
N ASP A 480 30.91 23.48 16.77
CA ASP A 480 30.30 22.64 17.80
C ASP A 480 29.01 23.21 18.39
N GLY A 481 27.96 22.39 18.41
CA GLY A 481 26.65 22.73 19.01
C GLY A 481 25.79 23.69 18.19
N THR A 482 26.18 24.02 16.95
CA THR A 482 25.40 24.91 16.07
C THR A 482 24.48 24.14 15.11
N VAL A 483 23.47 24.84 14.58
CA VAL A 483 22.61 24.31 13.49
C VAL A 483 23.45 23.97 12.25
N GLU A 484 24.49 24.75 11.98
CA GLU A 484 25.43 24.53 10.87
C GLU A 484 26.15 23.18 10.97
N GLN A 485 26.64 22.82 12.15
CA GLN A 485 27.23 21.51 12.37
C GLN A 485 26.21 20.41 12.12
N ALA A 486 25.01 20.51 12.70
CA ALA A 486 23.96 19.49 12.51
C ALA A 486 23.57 19.31 11.03
N LEU A 487 23.50 20.40 10.25
CA LEU A 487 23.24 20.33 8.81
C LEU A 487 24.41 19.70 8.05
N SER A 488 25.65 20.04 8.41
CA SER A 488 26.85 19.45 7.82
C SER A 488 26.95 17.94 8.11
N GLU A 489 26.55 17.51 9.31
CA GLU A 489 26.55 16.10 9.69
C GLU A 489 25.65 15.25 8.79
N ILE A 490 24.59 15.80 8.20
CA ILE A 490 23.74 15.08 7.24
C ILE A 490 24.56 14.69 6.00
N SER A 491 25.46 15.56 5.54
CA SER A 491 26.36 15.28 4.42
C SER A 491 27.39 14.22 4.80
N HIS A 492 28.04 14.38 5.96
CA HIS A 492 29.07 13.47 6.46
C HIS A 492 28.54 12.05 6.77
N ARG A 493 27.39 11.95 7.44
CA ARG A 493 26.80 10.67 7.85
C ARG A 493 26.08 9.95 6.71
N SER A 494 26.11 10.50 5.49
CA SER A 494 25.50 9.85 4.34
C SER A 494 26.25 8.58 3.97
N SER A 495 25.56 7.44 3.94
CA SER A 495 26.13 6.20 3.42
C SER A 495 26.37 6.21 1.91
N LYS A 496 25.99 7.30 1.22
CA LYS A 496 25.97 7.36 -0.24
C LYS A 496 27.32 7.74 -0.89
N HIS A 497 28.38 7.96 -0.10
CA HIS A 497 29.67 8.38 -0.63
C HIS A 497 30.32 7.39 -1.58
N ALA A 498 30.18 6.09 -1.30
CA ALA A 498 30.71 4.98 -2.08
C ALA A 498 29.59 3.96 -2.28
N VAL A 499 28.77 4.15 -3.32
CA VAL A 499 27.70 3.19 -3.63
C VAL A 499 27.77 2.88 -5.11
N TYR A 500 27.49 1.61 -5.40
CA TYR A 500 27.22 1.15 -6.76
C TYR A 500 28.38 1.29 -7.75
N GLY A 501 29.61 1.28 -7.22
CA GLY A 501 30.81 1.36 -8.03
C GLY A 501 31.19 2.78 -8.46
N TRP A 502 30.58 3.82 -7.89
CA TRP A 502 31.01 5.22 -8.03
C TRP A 502 31.67 5.75 -6.74
N CYS A 503 32.65 6.64 -6.88
CA CYS A 503 33.45 7.19 -5.79
C CYS A 503 32.98 8.55 -5.24
N GLY A 504 31.74 9.00 -5.49
CA GLY A 504 31.43 10.33 -4.96
C GLY A 504 30.03 10.90 -5.02
N GLN A 505 28.96 10.12 -4.86
CA GLN A 505 27.68 10.74 -4.56
C GLN A 505 27.70 11.32 -3.12
N THR A 506 27.51 12.63 -3.00
CA THR A 506 27.47 13.32 -1.70
C THR A 506 26.20 14.15 -1.65
N ARG A 507 25.34 13.88 -0.67
CA ARG A 507 24.23 14.77 -0.34
C ARG A 507 24.80 15.99 0.38
N LEU A 508 24.64 17.18 -0.18
CA LEU A 508 25.22 18.41 0.37
C LEU A 508 24.26 19.07 1.36
N VAL A 509 23.01 19.30 0.95
CA VAL A 509 21.98 19.98 1.75
C VAL A 509 20.62 19.32 1.55
N LEU A 510 19.81 19.28 2.61
CA LEU A 510 18.40 18.90 2.57
C LEU A 510 17.51 20.10 2.91
N SER A 511 16.36 20.18 2.24
CA SER A 511 15.28 21.09 2.65
C SER A 511 14.59 20.59 3.93
N GLY A 512 13.59 21.33 4.42
CA GLY A 512 12.65 20.80 5.42
C GLY A 512 11.93 19.53 4.95
N ALA A 513 11.55 18.68 5.92
CA ALA A 513 10.77 17.47 5.68
C ALA A 513 9.26 17.76 5.59
N GLU A 514 8.78 18.84 6.19
CA GLU A 514 7.35 19.19 6.19
C GLU A 514 6.87 19.62 4.80
N ARG A 515 5.65 19.24 4.43
CA ARG A 515 5.04 19.65 3.16
C ARG A 515 4.83 21.18 3.12
N THR A 516 5.02 21.75 1.94
CA THR A 516 4.67 23.14 1.62
C THR A 516 3.47 23.17 0.67
N GLU A 517 2.89 24.34 0.41
CA GLU A 517 1.81 24.52 -0.57
C GLU A 517 2.20 24.04 -1.98
N GLY A 518 3.47 24.19 -2.36
CA GLY A 518 3.99 23.69 -3.62
C GLY A 518 4.26 22.18 -3.67
N THR A 519 4.27 21.47 -2.53
CA THR A 519 4.67 20.06 -2.49
C THR A 519 3.60 19.15 -3.11
N VAL A 520 3.95 18.41 -4.15
CA VAL A 520 3.07 17.39 -4.76
C VAL A 520 2.86 16.22 -3.79
N THR A 521 1.60 15.76 -3.67
CA THR A 521 1.28 14.55 -2.90
C THR A 521 1.79 13.32 -3.66
N PRO A 522 2.61 12.46 -3.04
CA PRO A 522 3.12 11.26 -3.69
C PRO A 522 2.01 10.26 -3.98
N ARG A 523 2.19 9.47 -5.04
CA ARG A 523 1.41 8.25 -5.22
C ARG A 523 1.61 7.32 -4.01
N PRO A 524 0.56 6.64 -3.54
CA PRO A 524 0.70 5.68 -2.45
C PRO A 524 1.79 4.65 -2.72
N GLY A 525 2.71 4.45 -1.77
CA GLY A 525 3.73 3.42 -1.85
C GLY A 525 5.10 3.90 -2.34
N VAL A 526 5.23 5.14 -2.83
CA VAL A 526 6.54 5.71 -3.21
C VAL A 526 7.53 5.68 -2.04
N GLU A 527 7.05 5.83 -0.81
CA GLU A 527 7.83 5.81 0.43
C GLU A 527 8.71 4.55 0.55
N ARG A 528 8.24 3.40 0.05
CA ARG A 528 8.97 2.12 0.15
C ARG A 528 10.31 2.14 -0.57
N PHE A 529 10.45 2.97 -1.61
CA PHE A 529 11.68 3.07 -2.41
C PHE A 529 12.67 4.10 -1.84
N LEU A 530 12.21 5.03 -1.00
CA LEU A 530 13.01 6.15 -0.51
C LEU A 530 13.80 5.82 0.76
N GLY A 531 13.48 4.70 1.42
CA GLY A 531 14.03 4.34 2.72
C GLY A 531 13.61 5.38 3.78
N LYS A 532 14.57 5.91 4.54
CA LYS A 532 14.29 6.91 5.59
C LYS A 532 14.14 8.36 5.08
N THR A 533 14.19 8.59 3.77
CA THR A 533 14.11 9.96 3.24
C THR A 533 12.64 10.37 3.06
N PRO A 534 12.18 11.48 3.65
CA PRO A 534 10.81 11.97 3.44
C PRO A 534 10.52 12.22 1.96
N THR A 535 9.30 11.91 1.51
CA THR A 535 8.84 12.13 0.12
C THR A 535 8.85 13.61 -0.26
N SER A 536 8.55 14.49 0.69
CA SER A 536 8.48 15.95 0.55
C SER A 536 9.84 16.67 0.57
N ALA A 537 10.92 16.00 0.96
CA ALA A 537 12.22 16.63 1.15
C ALA A 537 13.00 16.73 -0.18
N TRP A 538 13.44 17.94 -0.50
CA TRP A 538 14.36 18.22 -1.59
C TRP A 538 15.79 17.94 -1.15
N ALA A 539 16.67 17.63 -2.09
CA ALA A 539 18.09 17.46 -1.81
C ALA A 539 18.95 18.09 -2.90
N LEU A 540 19.95 18.83 -2.47
CA LEU A 540 21.10 19.16 -3.28
C LEU A 540 22.15 18.06 -3.09
N SER A 541 22.60 17.45 -4.18
CA SER A 541 23.66 16.44 -4.17
C SER A 541 24.73 16.78 -5.21
N MET A 542 25.97 16.42 -4.91
CA MET A 542 27.06 16.35 -5.88
C MET A 542 27.23 14.91 -6.32
N HIS A 543 27.32 14.67 -7.63
CA HIS A 543 27.71 13.38 -8.18
C HIS A 543 29.10 13.53 -8.81
N ILE A 544 30.02 12.68 -8.40
CA ILE A 544 31.37 12.60 -8.98
C ILE A 544 31.43 11.29 -9.74
N TRP A 545 31.53 11.41 -11.06
CA TRP A 545 31.49 10.30 -11.99
C TRP A 545 32.87 9.66 -12.13
N GLN A 546 33.41 9.20 -11.01
CA GLN A 546 34.65 8.44 -10.92
C GLN A 546 34.32 7.00 -10.54
N PRO A 547 34.66 5.99 -11.36
CA PRO A 547 34.41 4.60 -10.99
C PRO A 547 35.30 4.19 -9.81
N ASN A 548 34.78 3.31 -8.96
CA ASN A 548 35.57 2.69 -7.91
C ASN A 548 36.55 1.70 -8.54
N VAL A 549 37.79 1.68 -8.03
CA VAL A 549 38.86 0.83 -8.56
C VAL A 549 38.53 -0.67 -8.52
N ARG A 550 37.59 -1.10 -7.68
CA ARG A 550 37.13 -2.49 -7.59
C ARG A 550 35.82 -2.77 -8.34
N ALA A 551 35.16 -1.75 -8.88
CA ALA A 551 33.84 -1.85 -9.48
C ALA A 551 33.87 -2.63 -10.82
N LYS A 552 33.26 -3.82 -10.85
CA LYS A 552 33.02 -4.60 -12.07
C LYS A 552 31.61 -4.37 -12.58
N GLY A 553 31.49 -3.96 -13.84
CA GLY A 553 30.19 -3.74 -14.49
C GLY A 553 29.60 -5.02 -15.08
N PHE A 554 28.37 -4.92 -15.56
CA PHE A 554 27.63 -6.01 -16.19
C PHE A 554 27.69 -5.92 -17.70
N LEU A 555 27.82 -7.05 -18.38
CA LEU A 555 27.69 -7.09 -19.82
C LEU A 555 26.21 -6.88 -20.19
N CYS A 556 25.93 -5.82 -20.95
CA CYS A 556 24.58 -5.55 -21.47
C CYS A 556 24.42 -5.97 -22.94
N GLY A 557 25.36 -6.76 -23.47
CA GLY A 557 25.31 -7.31 -24.83
C GLY A 557 25.79 -6.35 -25.93
N ARG A 558 25.63 -5.02 -25.78
CA ARG A 558 26.12 -4.01 -26.75
C ARG A 558 26.65 -2.76 -26.05
N SER A 559 27.97 -2.69 -25.88
CA SER A 559 28.66 -1.44 -25.49
C SER A 559 29.26 -0.80 -26.75
N PRO A 560 29.01 0.49 -27.04
CA PRO A 560 29.52 1.12 -28.26
C PRO A 560 31.05 1.30 -28.24
N HIS A 561 31.69 1.26 -27.06
CA HIS A 561 33.15 1.35 -26.93
C HIS A 561 33.65 0.56 -25.72
N PRO A 562 34.78 -0.17 -25.81
CA PRO A 562 35.29 -1.01 -24.70
C PRO A 562 35.63 -0.29 -23.39
N SER A 563 35.89 1.02 -23.45
CA SER A 563 36.13 1.87 -22.26
C SER A 563 34.88 2.56 -21.74
N SER A 564 33.70 2.31 -22.31
CA SER A 564 32.48 2.99 -21.85
C SER A 564 31.92 2.35 -20.59
N ILE A 565 31.59 3.18 -19.62
CA ILE A 565 30.79 2.82 -18.47
C ILE A 565 29.46 3.53 -18.60
N VAL A 566 28.35 2.79 -18.50
CA VAL A 566 27.00 3.32 -18.71
C VAL A 566 26.10 2.90 -17.56
N GLU A 567 25.41 3.81 -16.88
CA GLU A 567 24.36 3.42 -15.93
C GLU A 567 23.24 2.64 -16.65
N PRO A 568 22.56 1.68 -16.02
CA PRO A 568 21.36 1.11 -16.62
C PRO A 568 20.31 2.22 -16.82
N PRO A 569 19.50 2.19 -17.90
CA PRO A 569 18.41 3.12 -18.06
C PRO A 569 17.49 3.09 -16.84
N HIS A 570 17.13 4.25 -16.32
CA HIS A 570 16.30 4.36 -15.14
C HIS A 570 15.50 5.66 -15.13
N SER A 571 14.46 5.70 -14.29
CA SER A 571 13.70 6.90 -13.97
C SER A 571 13.89 7.27 -12.51
N HIS A 572 13.58 8.52 -12.16
CA HIS A 572 13.65 9.00 -10.79
C HIS A 572 12.25 9.15 -10.19
N PRO A 573 12.11 9.04 -8.86
CA PRO A 573 10.81 9.25 -8.25
C PRO A 573 10.42 10.74 -8.18
N PHE A 574 11.26 11.64 -8.66
CA PHE A 574 11.21 13.10 -8.52
C PHE A 574 11.65 13.77 -9.82
N ASP A 575 11.28 15.04 -9.98
CA ASP A 575 11.91 15.90 -10.98
C ASP A 575 13.28 16.37 -10.48
N PHE A 576 14.16 16.77 -11.40
CA PHE A 576 15.41 17.40 -11.01
C PHE A 576 15.94 18.38 -12.05
N ALA A 577 16.72 19.35 -11.56
CA ALA A 577 17.60 20.17 -12.38
C ALA A 577 19.05 19.81 -12.05
N SER A 578 19.91 19.76 -13.07
CA SER A 578 21.32 19.45 -12.90
C SER A 578 22.20 20.36 -13.75
N VAL A 579 23.45 20.56 -13.33
CA VAL A 579 24.50 21.24 -14.10
C VAL A 579 25.79 20.44 -14.05
N VAL A 580 26.54 20.40 -15.15
CA VAL A 580 27.91 19.90 -15.18
C VAL A 580 28.82 21.01 -14.68
N VAL A 581 29.43 20.82 -13.51
CA VAL A 581 30.37 21.78 -12.92
C VAL A 581 31.71 21.75 -13.65
N ILE A 582 32.23 20.55 -13.90
CA ILE A 582 33.51 20.31 -14.59
C ILE A 582 33.46 18.97 -15.33
N GLY A 583 34.23 18.84 -16.41
CA GLY A 583 34.37 17.62 -17.18
C GLY A 583 33.38 17.47 -18.33
N THR A 584 33.17 16.23 -18.77
CA THR A 584 32.29 15.88 -19.89
C THR A 584 31.59 14.56 -19.59
N MET A 585 30.31 14.49 -19.94
CA MET A 585 29.49 13.28 -19.83
C MET A 585 28.60 13.12 -21.06
N HIS A 586 28.08 11.92 -21.28
CA HIS A 586 27.05 11.67 -22.29
C HIS A 586 25.79 11.18 -21.59
N GLN A 587 24.63 11.61 -22.08
CA GLN A 587 23.35 11.23 -21.52
C GLN A 587 22.40 10.87 -22.65
N SER A 588 21.58 9.86 -22.42
CA SER A 588 20.63 9.34 -23.41
C SER A 588 19.25 9.26 -22.77
N ILE A 589 18.19 9.37 -23.56
CA ILE A 589 16.81 9.22 -23.10
C ILE A 589 16.11 8.10 -23.87
N TYR A 590 15.18 7.42 -23.19
CA TYR A 590 14.54 6.19 -23.66
C TYR A 590 13.01 6.23 -23.46
N ALA A 591 12.32 5.37 -24.19
CA ALA A 591 10.92 5.02 -23.97
C ALA A 591 10.74 3.50 -24.03
N GLN A 592 9.81 2.94 -23.26
CA GLN A 592 9.48 1.50 -23.33
C GLN A 592 8.62 1.21 -24.58
N ARG A 593 8.96 0.20 -25.40
CA ARG A 593 8.35 0.00 -26.74
C ARG A 593 6.82 -0.15 -26.75
N ASP A 594 6.22 -0.78 -25.74
CA ASP A 594 4.75 -0.92 -25.67
C ASP A 594 4.01 0.42 -25.58
N SER A 595 4.69 1.47 -25.11
CA SER A 595 4.17 2.84 -25.09
C SER A 595 4.36 3.58 -26.42
N VAL A 596 5.24 3.11 -27.30
CA VAL A 596 5.68 3.84 -28.51
C VAL A 596 4.82 3.52 -29.74
N HIS A 597 4.03 2.44 -29.73
CA HIS A 597 3.12 2.13 -30.84
C HIS A 597 2.11 3.25 -31.20
N ARG A 598 1.97 4.29 -30.36
CA ARG A 598 1.13 5.47 -30.63
C ARG A 598 1.87 6.70 -31.15
N LEU A 599 3.20 6.79 -31.09
CA LEU A 599 3.88 8.07 -31.27
C LEU A 599 4.59 8.30 -32.60
N LEU A 600 5.20 7.32 -33.29
CA LEU A 600 5.97 7.65 -34.51
C LEU A 600 6.01 6.53 -35.58
N ASN A 601 5.60 6.89 -36.80
CA ASN A 601 5.98 6.24 -38.07
C ASN A 601 7.30 6.84 -38.59
N ASP A 602 8.34 6.97 -37.75
CA ASP A 602 9.61 7.58 -38.18
C ASP A 602 10.58 6.53 -38.75
N PRO A 603 10.84 6.51 -40.07
CA PRO A 603 11.73 5.55 -40.72
C PRO A 603 13.23 5.72 -40.34
N MET A 604 13.60 6.72 -39.53
CA MET A 604 14.97 6.88 -39.02
C MET A 604 15.26 6.11 -37.72
N ALA A 605 14.25 5.51 -37.08
CA ALA A 605 14.39 4.84 -35.77
C ALA A 605 15.32 3.59 -35.76
N ASP A 606 15.68 3.04 -36.90
CA ASP A 606 16.32 1.72 -36.99
C ASP A 606 17.87 1.75 -36.86
N ARG A 607 18.52 2.93 -36.74
CA ARG A 607 19.99 3.04 -36.89
C ARG A 607 20.81 3.37 -35.64
N ALA A 608 20.21 3.65 -34.47
CA ALA A 608 21.00 4.04 -33.28
C ALA A 608 20.42 3.55 -31.93
N ASP A 609 19.62 2.49 -31.92
CA ASP A 609 19.01 2.02 -30.68
C ASP A 609 19.99 1.14 -29.87
N ARG A 610 20.59 1.72 -28.81
CA ARG A 610 21.64 1.11 -27.97
C ARG A 610 21.23 -0.26 -27.44
N TYR A 611 19.98 -0.39 -27.02
CA TYR A 611 19.43 -1.60 -26.42
C TYR A 611 18.61 -2.45 -27.40
N SER A 612 18.67 -2.15 -28.71
CA SER A 612 18.01 -2.98 -29.72
C SER A 612 18.57 -4.41 -29.69
N GLY A 613 17.67 -5.37 -29.50
CA GLY A 613 18.01 -6.79 -29.35
C GLY A 613 18.63 -7.18 -28.00
N VAL A 614 18.71 -6.24 -27.05
CA VAL A 614 19.13 -6.52 -25.67
C VAL A 614 17.88 -6.81 -24.85
N LYS A 615 17.81 -8.02 -24.27
CA LYS A 615 16.76 -8.36 -23.30
C LYS A 615 17.02 -7.65 -21.98
N LEU A 616 16.27 -6.59 -21.74
CA LEU A 616 16.28 -5.90 -20.46
C LEU A 616 15.18 -6.44 -19.56
N VAL A 617 15.40 -6.27 -18.26
CA VAL A 617 14.45 -6.55 -17.20
C VAL A 617 14.07 -5.21 -16.59
N HIS A 618 12.78 -4.91 -16.65
CA HIS A 618 12.17 -3.82 -15.88
C HIS A 618 11.87 -4.29 -14.46
N VAL A 619 12.27 -3.48 -13.50
CA VAL A 619 11.93 -3.64 -12.10
C VAL A 619 11.58 -2.28 -11.48
N HIS A 620 10.74 -2.31 -10.44
CA HIS A 620 10.41 -1.17 -9.61
C HIS A 620 11.48 -0.95 -8.54
N GLY A 621 11.86 0.31 -8.35
CA GLY A 621 12.99 0.72 -7.54
C GLY A 621 14.24 0.87 -8.41
N VAL A 622 14.91 2.03 -8.36
CA VAL A 622 16.25 2.15 -8.98
C VAL A 622 17.27 1.28 -8.23
N TRP A 623 17.01 1.01 -6.95
CA TRP A 623 17.92 0.36 -6.03
C TRP A 623 17.25 -0.84 -5.34
N PRO A 624 17.98 -1.95 -5.12
CA PRO A 624 17.43 -3.10 -4.41
C PRO A 624 17.01 -2.74 -2.96
N PRO A 625 16.00 -3.45 -2.41
CA PRO A 625 15.25 -4.52 -3.04
C PRO A 625 14.36 -3.99 -4.18
N HIS A 626 14.36 -4.75 -5.27
CA HIS A 626 13.55 -4.46 -6.45
C HIS A 626 12.23 -5.21 -6.34
N PHE A 627 11.18 -4.64 -6.92
CA PHE A 627 9.86 -5.26 -6.95
C PHE A 627 9.41 -5.43 -8.39
N GLY A 628 8.64 -6.48 -8.66
CA GLY A 628 8.27 -6.85 -10.02
C GLY A 628 9.48 -7.29 -10.84
N ARG A 629 9.19 -7.99 -11.92
CA ARG A 629 10.19 -8.41 -12.90
C ARG A 629 9.49 -8.66 -14.22
N GLU A 630 9.79 -7.85 -15.21
CA GLU A 630 9.21 -7.95 -16.54
C GLU A 630 10.30 -7.87 -17.59
N GLU A 631 10.32 -8.81 -18.55
CA GLU A 631 11.19 -8.66 -19.72
C GLU A 631 10.61 -7.55 -20.60
N VAL A 632 11.43 -6.54 -20.92
CA VAL A 632 10.98 -5.41 -21.72
C VAL A 632 12.04 -5.00 -22.74
N GLU A 633 11.58 -4.29 -23.77
CA GLU A 633 12.43 -3.59 -24.71
C GLU A 633 12.28 -2.08 -24.52
N VAL A 634 13.41 -1.38 -24.48
CA VAL A 634 13.45 0.09 -24.50
C VAL A 634 13.93 0.55 -25.87
N GLN A 635 13.36 1.64 -26.35
CA GLN A 635 13.76 2.35 -27.55
C GLN A 635 14.50 3.61 -27.16
N THR A 636 15.67 3.80 -27.77
CA THR A 636 16.44 5.05 -27.65
C THR A 636 15.69 6.20 -28.36
N ILE A 637 15.37 7.26 -27.62
CA ILE A 637 14.75 8.49 -28.15
C ILE A 637 15.81 9.49 -28.57
N GLU A 638 16.84 9.67 -27.75
CA GLU A 638 18.02 10.46 -28.07
C GLU A 638 19.25 9.76 -27.47
N ASP A 639 20.28 9.52 -28.30
CA ASP A 639 21.47 8.77 -27.91
C ASP A 639 22.66 9.71 -27.68
N ARG A 640 23.33 9.57 -26.53
CA ARG A 640 24.65 10.16 -26.25
C ARG A 640 24.77 11.66 -26.47
N LEU A 641 23.80 12.44 -26.00
CA LEU A 641 23.97 13.88 -25.96
C LEU A 641 25.18 14.23 -25.08
N LYS A 642 26.19 14.85 -25.68
CA LYS A 642 27.37 15.35 -24.97
C LYS A 642 26.98 16.57 -24.12
N LEU A 643 27.26 16.48 -22.83
CA LEU A 643 27.14 17.55 -21.85
C LEU A 643 28.53 17.91 -21.32
N THR A 644 28.81 19.20 -21.21
CA THR A 644 30.09 19.78 -20.83
C THR A 644 29.92 20.80 -19.71
N ALA A 645 31.03 21.22 -19.09
CA ALA A 645 31.01 22.21 -18.01
C ALA A 645 30.16 23.45 -18.37
N GLY A 646 29.24 23.81 -17.48
CA GLY A 646 28.27 24.90 -17.66
C GLY A 646 26.93 24.48 -18.25
N ASP A 647 26.84 23.34 -18.93
CA ASP A 647 25.57 22.81 -19.43
C ASP A 647 24.68 22.41 -18.26
N SER A 648 23.43 22.90 -18.27
CA SER A 648 22.37 22.47 -17.34
C SER A 648 21.21 21.85 -18.08
N TYR A 649 20.49 20.96 -17.39
CA TYR A 649 19.34 20.24 -17.94
C TYR A 649 18.34 19.92 -16.84
N TYR A 650 17.10 19.61 -17.25
CA TYR A 650 16.01 19.22 -16.38
C TYR A 650 15.47 17.87 -16.82
N MET A 651 15.06 17.03 -15.89
CA MET A 651 14.34 15.81 -16.22
C MET A 651 13.12 15.67 -15.34
N SER A 652 12.03 15.26 -15.97
CA SER A 652 10.82 14.88 -15.28
C SER A 652 11.01 13.52 -14.60
N ALA A 653 10.24 13.26 -13.55
CA ALA A 653 10.29 11.97 -12.84
C ALA A 653 10.02 10.74 -13.76
N ASN A 654 9.31 10.93 -14.87
CA ASN A 654 8.98 9.85 -15.80
C ASN A 654 10.02 9.69 -16.94
N THR A 655 11.03 10.55 -17.01
CA THR A 655 12.07 10.45 -18.04
C THR A 655 12.96 9.25 -17.74
N ILE A 656 12.99 8.29 -18.66
CA ILE A 656 13.95 7.17 -18.60
C ILE A 656 15.24 7.66 -19.25
N HIS A 657 16.35 7.60 -18.52
CA HIS A 657 17.64 8.04 -19.02
C HIS A 657 18.78 7.17 -18.52
N ASP A 658 19.94 7.30 -19.16
CA ASP A 658 21.21 6.75 -18.65
C ASP A 658 22.33 7.79 -18.71
N VAL A 659 23.44 7.49 -18.03
CA VAL A 659 24.63 8.34 -18.08
C VAL A 659 25.83 7.50 -18.48
N GLN A 660 26.62 8.00 -19.44
CA GLN A 660 27.79 7.35 -20.00
C GLN A 660 29.07 8.19 -19.82
N PHE A 661 30.16 7.49 -19.50
CA PHE A 661 31.50 8.03 -19.37
C PHE A 661 32.54 7.16 -20.07
N ASP A 662 33.68 7.76 -20.40
CA ASP A 662 34.90 7.02 -20.70
C ASP A 662 35.63 6.68 -19.39
N GLU A 663 35.86 5.40 -19.13
CA GLU A 663 36.49 4.89 -17.91
C GLU A 663 37.87 5.51 -17.66
N HIS A 664 38.71 5.65 -18.69
CA HIS A 664 40.08 6.13 -18.55
C HIS A 664 40.11 7.62 -18.18
N ILE A 665 39.23 8.41 -18.77
CA ILE A 665 39.05 9.82 -18.41
C ILE A 665 38.47 9.90 -16.99
N ALA A 666 37.39 9.18 -16.72
CA ALA A 666 36.67 9.23 -15.45
C ALA A 666 37.52 8.85 -14.23
N GLN A 667 38.53 7.99 -14.39
CA GLN A 667 39.42 7.59 -13.31
C GLN A 667 40.26 8.74 -12.73
N ASN A 668 40.67 9.71 -13.56
CA ASN A 668 41.60 10.78 -13.17
C ASN A 668 41.04 12.19 -13.37
N ASN A 669 40.09 12.35 -14.29
CA ASN A 669 39.44 13.61 -14.63
C ASN A 669 37.92 13.40 -14.66
N PRO A 670 37.31 12.94 -13.56
CA PRO A 670 35.88 12.69 -13.51
C PRO A 670 35.09 13.96 -13.79
N ALA A 671 33.94 13.79 -14.42
CA ALA A 671 32.94 14.83 -14.45
C ALA A 671 32.31 14.99 -13.05
N ILE A 672 31.95 16.22 -12.71
CA ILE A 672 31.21 16.52 -11.49
C ILE A 672 29.93 17.23 -11.88
N THR A 673 28.80 16.74 -11.38
CA THR A 673 27.50 17.37 -11.57
C THR A 673 26.90 17.77 -10.23
N LEU A 674 26.25 18.93 -10.20
CA LEU A 674 25.31 19.27 -9.13
C LEU A 674 23.92 18.85 -9.54
N PHE A 675 23.19 18.27 -8.59
CA PHE A 675 21.90 17.65 -8.79
C PHE A 675 20.94 18.16 -7.73
N LEU A 676 19.96 18.96 -8.14
CA LEU A 676 18.89 19.44 -7.28
C LEU A 676 17.60 18.68 -7.60
N ARG A 677 17.24 17.75 -6.72
CA ARG A 677 15.97 17.01 -6.85
C ARG A 677 14.84 17.66 -6.07
N SER A 678 13.65 17.55 -6.63
CA SER A 678 12.39 17.92 -6.00
C SER A 678 11.88 16.85 -5.02
N GLU A 679 10.64 17.04 -4.57
CA GLU A 679 9.86 16.02 -3.87
C GLU A 679 9.66 14.78 -4.75
N SER A 680 9.53 13.63 -4.11
CA SER A 680 9.27 12.34 -4.74
C SER A 680 7.77 12.09 -4.84
N PHE A 681 7.27 11.77 -6.03
CA PHE A 681 5.84 11.60 -6.28
C PHE A 681 5.45 10.47 -7.24
N VAL A 682 6.41 9.84 -7.93
CA VAL A 682 6.17 8.61 -8.71
C VAL A 682 7.08 7.47 -8.23
N GLU A 683 6.73 6.26 -8.62
CA GLU A 683 7.61 5.12 -8.40
C GLU A 683 8.80 5.19 -9.36
N PRO A 684 10.04 4.96 -8.89
CA PRO A 684 11.17 4.94 -9.78
C PRO A 684 11.34 3.55 -10.40
N HIS A 685 11.90 3.49 -11.61
CA HIS A 685 12.09 2.24 -12.35
C HIS A 685 13.51 2.14 -12.87
N VAL A 686 13.96 0.91 -13.14
CA VAL A 686 15.24 0.64 -13.81
C VAL A 686 15.08 -0.51 -14.80
N TYR A 687 15.81 -0.42 -15.90
CA TYR A 687 15.84 -1.36 -17.01
C TYR A 687 17.26 -1.89 -17.10
N MET A 688 17.47 -3.14 -16.69
CA MET A 688 18.82 -3.70 -16.59
C MET A 688 18.92 -5.06 -17.25
N ALA A 689 20.12 -5.46 -17.66
CA ALA A 689 20.38 -6.82 -18.13
C ALA A 689 19.96 -7.86 -17.07
N SER A 690 19.41 -9.00 -17.49
CA SER A 690 18.93 -10.06 -16.59
C SER A 690 19.97 -10.47 -15.55
N SER A 691 21.25 -10.56 -15.92
CA SER A 691 22.34 -10.89 -15.00
C SER A 691 22.50 -9.88 -13.86
N MET A 692 22.24 -8.59 -14.11
CA MET A 692 22.26 -7.56 -13.07
C MET A 692 21.04 -7.69 -12.16
N ALA A 693 19.86 -7.97 -12.74
CA ALA A 693 18.64 -8.21 -11.97
C ALA A 693 18.77 -9.43 -11.05
N ASP A 694 19.33 -10.53 -11.55
CA ASP A 694 19.59 -11.75 -10.79
C ASP A 694 20.56 -11.52 -9.63
N PHE A 695 21.61 -10.73 -9.89
CA PHE A 695 22.55 -10.33 -8.84
C PHE A 695 21.87 -9.49 -7.76
N HIS A 696 21.09 -8.48 -8.15
CA HIS A 696 20.35 -7.64 -7.19
C HIS A 696 19.33 -8.42 -6.38
N ALA A 697 18.61 -9.36 -6.99
CA ALA A 697 17.67 -10.22 -6.28
C ALA A 697 18.36 -11.08 -5.20
N SER A 698 19.59 -11.51 -5.48
CA SER A 698 20.42 -12.28 -4.54
C SER A 698 21.10 -11.41 -3.48
N ASN A 699 21.10 -10.08 -3.64
CA ASN A 699 21.77 -9.12 -2.77
C ASN A 699 20.84 -7.91 -2.48
N PRO A 700 19.68 -8.13 -1.84
CA PRO A 700 18.67 -7.09 -1.66
C PRO A 700 19.13 -5.93 -0.76
N ASP A 701 20.19 -6.14 0.02
CA ASP A 701 20.71 -5.19 1.00
C ASP A 701 21.83 -4.28 0.44
N LEU A 702 22.21 -4.39 -0.85
CA LEU A 702 23.33 -3.62 -1.44
C LEU A 702 23.26 -2.12 -1.17
N LYS A 703 22.06 -1.53 -1.18
CA LYS A 703 21.81 -0.12 -0.88
C LYS A 703 22.26 0.28 0.53
N HIS A 704 22.24 -0.67 1.45
CA HIS A 704 22.58 -0.50 2.87
C HIS A 704 24.05 -0.81 3.17
N GLN A 705 24.79 -1.37 2.22
CA GLN A 705 26.21 -1.69 2.39
C GLN A 705 27.12 -0.47 2.27
N GLY A 706 26.62 0.65 1.72
CA GLY A 706 27.33 1.93 1.74
C GLY A 706 27.65 2.36 3.18
N ARG A 707 28.85 2.91 3.40
CA ARG A 707 29.28 3.40 4.71
C ARG A 707 29.51 4.89 4.67
N ALA A 708 29.18 5.56 5.77
CA ALA A 708 29.65 6.92 5.98
C ALA A 708 31.18 6.94 5.99
N LEU A 709 31.77 8.01 5.47
CA LEU A 709 33.21 8.22 5.60
C LEU A 709 33.53 8.59 7.04
N THR A 710 34.77 8.38 7.47
CA THR A 710 35.24 9.02 8.70
C THR A 710 35.29 10.53 8.48
N GLU A 711 35.21 11.32 9.55
CA GLU A 711 35.24 12.78 9.45
C GLU A 711 36.48 13.28 8.69
N VAL A 712 37.65 12.70 8.98
CA VAL A 712 38.92 13.00 8.30
C VAL A 712 38.84 12.69 6.81
N ALA A 713 38.32 11.52 6.43
CA ALA A 713 38.19 11.12 5.03
C ALA A 713 37.15 11.98 4.29
N TRP A 714 36.06 12.35 4.95
CA TRP A 714 35.04 13.24 4.41
C TRP A 714 35.58 14.66 4.19
N ASP A 715 36.27 15.25 5.18
CA ASP A 715 36.92 16.56 5.02
C ASP A 715 37.95 16.53 3.89
N GLN A 716 38.79 15.50 3.86
CA GLN A 716 39.80 15.33 2.81
C GLN A 716 39.16 15.21 1.41
N LYS A 717 38.06 14.44 1.30
CA LYS A 717 37.28 14.33 0.05
C LYS A 717 36.83 15.72 -0.40
N LEU A 718 36.12 16.46 0.45
CA LEU A 718 35.57 17.78 0.09
C LEU A 718 36.67 18.76 -0.33
N ARG A 719 37.80 18.79 0.39
CA ARG A 719 38.97 19.60 0.03
C ARG A 719 39.52 19.25 -1.35
N MET A 720 39.76 17.97 -1.60
CA MET A 720 40.30 17.53 -2.89
C MET A 720 39.39 17.86 -4.06
N VAL A 721 38.07 17.75 -3.86
CA VAL A 721 37.10 18.18 -4.87
C VAL A 721 37.16 19.69 -5.08
N ALA A 722 37.18 20.49 -4.02
CA ALA A 722 37.27 21.95 -4.12
C ALA A 722 38.54 22.37 -4.89
N ASP A 723 39.69 21.79 -4.57
CA ASP A 723 40.96 22.06 -5.24
C ASP A 723 40.95 21.64 -6.72
N TYR A 724 40.32 20.51 -7.05
CA TYR A 724 40.15 20.07 -8.44
C TYR A 724 39.25 21.02 -9.24
N VAL A 725 38.13 21.44 -8.66
CA VAL A 725 37.19 22.38 -9.29
C VAL A 725 37.83 23.76 -9.49
N ARG A 726 38.70 24.21 -8.57
CA ARG A 726 39.52 25.43 -8.73
C ARG A 726 40.62 25.31 -9.78
N GLY A 727 40.92 24.10 -10.26
CA GLY A 727 42.05 23.84 -11.15
C GLY A 727 43.42 23.87 -10.46
N ILE A 728 43.45 23.83 -9.12
CA ILE A 728 44.71 23.69 -8.35
C ILE A 728 45.31 22.31 -8.61
N ASN A 729 44.45 21.27 -8.60
CA ASN A 729 44.83 19.91 -8.97
C ASN A 729 44.39 19.62 -10.40
N LYS A 730 45.31 19.12 -11.23
CA LYS A 730 45.03 18.74 -12.63
C LYS A 730 44.11 17.51 -12.78
N GLY A 731 43.93 16.74 -11.70
CA GLY A 731 43.10 15.54 -11.67
C GLY A 731 42.55 15.28 -10.29
N LEU A 732 41.56 14.39 -10.20
CA LEU A 732 40.89 13.98 -8.98
C LEU A 732 40.89 12.46 -8.89
N ASN A 733 41.53 11.93 -7.83
CA ASN A 733 41.50 10.50 -7.53
C ASN A 733 41.03 10.25 -6.09
N LEU A 734 39.77 9.87 -5.93
CA LEU A 734 39.16 9.58 -4.63
C LEU A 734 39.26 8.10 -4.22
N GLY A 735 39.80 7.20 -5.05
CA GLY A 735 39.75 5.75 -4.80
C GLY A 735 40.42 5.29 -3.51
N HIS A 736 41.35 6.07 -2.96
CA HIS A 736 42.01 5.79 -1.69
C HIS A 736 41.24 6.31 -0.46
N ILE A 737 40.34 7.29 -0.66
CA ILE A 737 39.51 7.91 0.39
C ILE A 737 38.14 7.24 0.45
N VAL A 738 37.53 7.07 -0.73
CA VAL A 738 36.18 6.58 -0.92
C VAL A 738 36.26 5.14 -1.39
N LYS A 739 36.34 4.22 -0.42
CA LYS A 739 36.46 2.78 -0.70
C LYS A 739 35.08 2.14 -0.75
N TYR A 740 34.89 1.28 -1.75
CA TYR A 740 33.79 0.35 -1.83
C TYR A 740 34.42 -1.04 -1.80
N ASP A 741 34.07 -1.84 -0.80
CA ASP A 741 34.77 -3.09 -0.52
C ASP A 741 34.32 -4.24 -1.43
N ASN A 742 33.21 -4.07 -2.15
CA ASN A 742 32.67 -5.08 -3.05
C ASN A 742 33.17 -4.89 -4.48
N ASP A 743 33.27 -5.99 -5.21
CA ASP A 743 33.67 -6.01 -6.61
C ASP A 743 32.52 -5.65 -7.59
N TYR A 744 31.36 -5.25 -7.07
CA TYR A 744 30.12 -5.02 -7.84
C TYR A 744 29.95 -3.56 -8.29
N ALA A 745 29.34 -3.34 -9.45
CA ALA A 745 28.95 -2.01 -9.93
C ALA A 745 27.56 -1.95 -10.57
N PHE A 746 26.86 -0.83 -10.40
CA PHE A 746 25.57 -0.55 -11.06
C PHE A 746 25.79 0.16 -12.40
N PHE A 747 26.48 -0.51 -13.32
CA PHE A 747 26.64 -0.01 -14.66
C PHE A 747 26.95 -1.15 -15.62
N HIS A 748 26.69 -0.88 -16.89
CA HIS A 748 27.07 -1.69 -18.02
C HIS A 748 28.51 -1.38 -18.46
N ARG A 749 29.21 -2.43 -18.86
CA ARG A 749 30.54 -2.38 -19.50
C ARG A 749 30.46 -2.99 -20.89
#